data_AF-A0A2E7FZD1-F1
#
_entry.id   AF-A0A2E7FZD1-F1
#
_cell.length_a   1.000
_cell.length_b   1.000
_cell.length_c   1.000
_cell.angle_alpha   90.00
_cell.angle_beta   90.00
_cell.angle_gamma   90.00
#
_symmetry.space_group_name_H-M   'P 1'
#
loop_
_entity.id
_entity.type
_entity.pdbx_description
1 polymer ?
#
loop_
_entity_poly.entity_id
_entity_poly.type
_entity_poly.pdbx_seq_one_letter_code
_entity_poly.pdbx_strand_id
1 'polypeptide(L)'
;MVIVFPLLLDTQYLIAWGVFLVFWSVLMVGFLTIFKWVRVWLPLSILYGLILLYFSGTENWLDIILLISKLVTALLGMQILTWSVPPSDVVRSFEWFLPRLGVSLAIALRLVPRLEESAKWRLETLEERGFVESDSRIKNLRTRASIWPGWLADSLDHAHDLGDAVQSRGLLAPRRWRHGIFRRTWQFALGEEIREDGIHPHNFSDSVQLGLDIEIRLPEGRPIGRHKQLLKGGNIVLLRGPSGSGKSSLLRLIAGVSPWQHPVTVHGKAQLSGHPILGEVDISEGPFEDAISCWIPQDPDRHGIAESVQREFNIARRLSGPWSQQEMLESLREWRLLDKLDSKPEHLSDGEQQRLLLAAHLDRAQPVWLLDEADVHLDEEGFIQLGKAVVKHRARGGLVIVVAHRHARWARIADIEMEIGKNEQPHDYPSVWVDRGEEVGTPPQNDLFSHNLKPVRSGDLVLVQGANGSGKTTLLREWSSDAGLPWLPTSPDRRLLGMTVKEELILQHPILYENSLLEEDTSVTGRAAELESLQSSLLGELGLSHLSMDTPVHDLSTGERRRLSLLPLFMKSPPILLLDEIDHGLDDQTLSHLLAQINHKRQSGCAVVITSHSPDLTAWAKVCGGRVWRIEMGELTEVKN
;
A
#
# COMPACT_ATOMS: atom_id res chain seq x y z
N MET A 1 -22.99 12.38 7.46
CA MET A 1 -23.04 13.46 8.49
C MET A 1 -23.72 13.03 9.79
N VAL A 2 -25.01 12.65 9.82
CA VAL A 2 -25.77 12.37 11.07
C VAL A 2 -25.12 11.32 11.99
N ILE A 3 -24.40 10.33 11.43
CA ILE A 3 -23.71 9.25 12.18
C ILE A 3 -22.31 9.67 12.66
N VAL A 4 -21.60 10.48 11.87
CA VAL A 4 -20.19 10.82 12.11
C VAL A 4 -20.04 12.08 12.97
N PHE A 5 -20.95 13.04 12.81
CA PHE A 5 -20.94 14.31 13.55
C PHE A 5 -20.96 14.11 15.08
N PRO A 6 -21.80 13.22 15.65
CA PRO A 6 -21.83 12.98 17.11
C PRO A 6 -20.52 12.48 17.69
N LEU A 7 -19.70 11.76 16.92
CA LEU A 7 -18.41 11.24 17.37
C LEU A 7 -17.39 12.38 17.56
N LEU A 8 -17.57 13.48 16.83
CA LEU A 8 -16.69 14.65 16.77
C LEU A 8 -17.17 15.82 17.66
N LEU A 9 -18.37 15.76 18.23
CA LEU A 9 -18.91 16.82 19.07
C LEU A 9 -18.33 16.79 20.50
N ASP A 10 -18.08 17.98 21.05
CA ASP A 10 -17.83 18.17 22.48
C ASP A 10 -19.09 17.81 23.29
N THR A 11 -18.89 17.44 24.57
CA THR A 11 -19.94 17.03 25.51
C THR A 11 -21.15 17.98 25.54
N GLN A 12 -20.91 19.29 25.49
CA GLN A 12 -21.95 20.31 25.52
C GLN A 12 -22.84 20.32 24.27
N TYR A 13 -22.31 19.98 23.10
CA TYR A 13 -23.06 19.95 21.84
C TYR A 13 -23.67 18.57 21.56
N LEU A 14 -23.08 17.51 22.12
CA LEU A 14 -23.60 16.14 22.01
C LEU A 14 -25.01 16.02 22.60
N ILE A 15 -25.26 16.66 23.74
CA ILE A 15 -26.57 16.65 24.42
C ILE A 15 -27.61 17.35 23.54
N ALA A 16 -27.31 18.54 23.04
CA ALA A 16 -28.22 19.30 22.17
C ALA A 16 -28.54 18.52 20.88
N TRP A 17 -27.55 17.88 20.28
CA TRP A 17 -27.72 17.07 19.08
C TRP A 17 -28.52 15.80 19.35
N GLY A 18 -28.27 15.12 20.47
CA GLY A 18 -29.05 13.97 20.91
C GLY A 18 -30.53 14.31 21.14
N VAL A 19 -30.81 15.44 21.79
CA VAL A 19 -32.19 15.93 22.00
C VAL A 19 -32.88 16.23 20.67
N PHE A 20 -32.18 16.87 19.73
CA PHE A 20 -32.70 17.13 18.39
C PHE A 20 -33.06 15.82 17.66
N LEU A 21 -32.17 14.82 17.68
CA LEU A 21 -32.41 13.53 17.01
C LEU A 21 -33.57 12.75 17.65
N VAL A 22 -33.71 12.79 18.97
CA VAL A 22 -34.85 12.17 19.66
C VAL A 22 -36.16 12.88 19.27
N PHE A 23 -36.19 14.20 19.30
CA PHE A 23 -37.37 14.98 18.92
C PHE A 23 -37.77 14.73 17.45
N TRP A 24 -36.80 14.77 16.55
CA TRP A 24 -36.99 14.45 15.14
C TRP A 24 -37.51 13.03 14.92
N SER A 25 -36.94 12.06 15.63
CA SER A 25 -37.39 10.66 15.56
C SER A 25 -38.83 10.52 16.04
N VAL A 26 -39.20 11.19 17.14
CA VAL A 26 -40.55 11.12 17.72
C VAL A 26 -41.58 11.66 16.73
N LEU A 27 -41.23 12.73 16.03
CA LEU A 27 -42.07 13.35 15.02
C LEU A 27 -42.27 12.43 13.79
N MET A 28 -41.26 11.64 13.42
CA MET A 28 -41.31 10.77 12.24
C MET A 28 -41.99 9.41 12.47
N VAL A 29 -41.69 8.73 13.59
CA VAL A 29 -42.04 7.30 13.77
C VAL A 29 -42.87 7.05 15.04
N GLY A 30 -43.16 8.11 15.78
CA GLY A 30 -43.96 8.07 17.00
C GLY A 30 -43.19 7.56 18.22
N PHE A 31 -43.60 8.06 19.39
CA PHE A 31 -42.91 7.83 20.67
C PHE A 31 -42.77 6.34 21.05
N LEU A 32 -43.80 5.53 20.79
CA LEU A 32 -43.83 4.10 21.13
C LEU A 32 -42.78 3.27 20.38
N THR A 33 -42.45 3.65 19.15
CA THR A 33 -41.49 2.93 18.30
C THR A 33 -40.05 3.19 18.76
N ILE A 34 -39.77 4.44 19.16
CA ILE A 34 -38.48 4.82 19.74
C ILE A 34 -38.27 4.14 21.08
N PHE A 35 -39.32 4.05 21.90
CA PHE A 35 -39.20 3.38 23.19
C PHE A 35 -38.84 1.89 23.03
N LYS A 36 -39.43 1.19 22.04
CA LYS A 36 -39.05 -0.19 21.70
C LYS A 36 -37.60 -0.28 21.20
N TRP A 37 -37.16 0.70 20.41
CA TRP A 37 -35.80 0.76 19.90
C TRP A 37 -34.77 0.99 21.01
N VAL A 38 -34.96 2.01 21.85
CA VAL A 38 -34.10 2.32 23.00
C VAL A 38 -34.00 1.11 23.92
N ARG A 39 -35.10 0.39 24.14
CA ARG A 39 -35.12 -0.81 24.98
C ARG A 39 -34.21 -1.95 24.48
N VAL A 40 -33.94 -2.03 23.18
CA VAL A 40 -33.09 -3.08 22.57
C VAL A 40 -31.65 -2.61 22.41
N TRP A 41 -31.46 -1.37 21.96
CA TRP A 41 -30.14 -0.87 21.56
C TRP A 41 -29.36 -0.20 22.67
N LEU A 42 -30.03 0.35 23.70
CA LEU A 42 -29.35 0.91 24.87
C LEU A 42 -28.59 -0.17 25.66
N PRO A 43 -29.18 -1.35 25.98
CA PRO A 43 -28.43 -2.43 26.64
C PRO A 43 -27.26 -2.94 25.80
N LEU A 44 -27.42 -3.02 24.47
CA LEU A 44 -26.39 -3.48 23.56
C LEU A 44 -25.21 -2.49 23.48
N SER A 45 -25.50 -1.20 23.47
CA SER A 45 -24.49 -0.13 23.45
C SER A 45 -23.73 -0.05 24.77
N ILE A 46 -24.41 -0.27 25.90
CA ILE A 46 -23.79 -0.38 27.22
C ILE A 46 -22.88 -1.61 27.28
N LEU A 47 -23.36 -2.77 26.81
CA LEU A 47 -22.57 -4.00 26.75
C LEU A 47 -21.31 -3.81 25.88
N TYR A 48 -21.46 -3.16 24.73
CA TYR A 48 -20.33 -2.86 23.83
C TYR A 48 -19.33 -1.89 24.47
N GLY A 49 -19.81 -0.86 25.17
CA GLY A 49 -18.96 0.04 25.96
C GLY A 49 -18.19 -0.68 27.08
N LEU A 50 -18.83 -1.64 27.75
CA LEU A 50 -18.19 -2.47 28.77
C LEU A 50 -17.16 -3.45 28.19
N ILE A 51 -17.41 -3.98 26.99
CA ILE A 51 -16.43 -4.78 26.25
C ILE A 51 -15.21 -3.93 25.90
N LEU A 52 -15.42 -2.72 25.38
CA LEU A 52 -14.33 -1.79 25.09
C LEU A 52 -13.55 -1.42 26.34
N LEU A 53 -14.22 -1.24 27.49
CA LEU A 53 -13.59 -0.98 28.78
C LEU A 53 -12.71 -2.15 29.27
N TYR A 54 -13.14 -3.38 29.02
CA TYR A 54 -12.36 -4.58 29.31
C TYR A 54 -11.10 -4.67 28.42
N PHE A 55 -11.18 -4.23 27.17
CA PHE A 55 -10.05 -4.27 26.22
C PHE A 55 -9.15 -3.03 26.25
N SER A 56 -9.63 -1.85 26.67
CA SER A 56 -8.87 -0.59 26.63
C SER A 56 -7.94 -0.38 27.83
N GLY A 57 -8.16 -1.09 28.95
CA GLY A 57 -7.37 -0.92 30.17
C GLY A 57 -7.45 0.46 30.82
N THR A 58 -8.41 1.30 30.41
CA THR A 58 -8.54 2.69 30.88
C THR A 58 -9.29 2.76 32.23
N GLU A 59 -8.70 3.40 33.25
CA GLU A 59 -9.33 3.55 34.57
C GLU A 59 -10.37 4.69 34.65
N ASN A 60 -10.50 5.52 33.61
CA ASN A 60 -11.30 6.75 33.66
C ASN A 60 -12.75 6.57 33.15
N TRP A 61 -13.67 6.35 34.07
CA TRP A 61 -15.10 6.12 33.79
C TRP A 61 -15.79 7.23 32.99
N LEU A 62 -15.31 8.48 33.06
CA LEU A 62 -15.93 9.61 32.37
C LEU A 62 -15.77 9.51 30.84
N ASP A 63 -14.61 9.04 30.37
CA ASP A 63 -14.32 8.92 28.94
C ASP A 63 -15.11 7.78 28.30
N ILE A 64 -15.32 6.69 29.06
CA ILE A 64 -16.18 5.57 28.65
C ILE A 64 -17.64 6.01 28.55
N ILE A 65 -18.16 6.72 29.57
CA ILE A 65 -19.55 7.20 29.55
C ILE A 65 -19.76 8.15 28.37
N LEU A 66 -18.76 8.99 28.05
CA LEU A 66 -18.79 9.84 26.88
C LEU A 66 -18.79 9.03 25.58
N LEU A 67 -17.94 8.02 25.45
CA LEU A 67 -17.87 7.16 24.27
C LEU A 67 -19.20 6.41 24.04
N ILE A 68 -19.77 5.82 25.10
CA ILE A 68 -21.08 5.17 25.06
C ILE A 68 -22.15 6.17 24.61
N SER A 69 -22.13 7.38 25.14
CA SER A 69 -23.09 8.43 24.78
C SER A 69 -22.98 8.84 23.31
N LYS A 70 -21.75 8.99 22.79
CA LYS A 70 -21.50 9.28 21.37
C LYS A 70 -21.98 8.14 20.46
N LEU A 71 -21.74 6.90 20.85
CA LEU A 71 -22.10 5.71 20.07
C LEU A 71 -23.63 5.50 20.03
N VAL A 72 -24.31 5.69 21.17
CA VAL A 72 -25.79 5.70 21.23
C VAL A 72 -26.38 6.80 20.35
N THR A 73 -25.80 8.01 20.37
CA THR A 73 -26.27 9.14 19.55
C THR A 73 -26.07 8.88 18.05
N ALA A 74 -24.95 8.28 17.67
CA ALA A 74 -24.66 7.88 16.29
C ALA A 74 -25.62 6.78 15.79
N LEU A 75 -25.92 5.78 16.62
CA LEU A 75 -26.90 4.73 16.30
C LEU A 75 -28.32 5.29 16.13
N LEU A 76 -28.69 6.29 16.93
CA LEU A 76 -29.98 6.99 16.80
C LEU A 76 -30.07 7.76 15.48
N GLY A 77 -28.96 8.38 15.07
CA GLY A 77 -28.81 8.99 13.74
C GLY A 77 -28.92 8.00 12.58
N MET A 78 -28.33 6.81 12.74
CA MET A 78 -28.40 5.72 11.76
C MET A 78 -29.83 5.19 11.63
N GLN A 79 -30.57 5.09 12.73
CA GLN A 79 -31.97 4.67 12.76
C GLN A 79 -32.87 5.63 11.98
N ILE A 80 -32.68 6.94 12.13
CA ILE A 80 -33.44 7.95 11.37
C ILE A 80 -33.26 7.77 9.87
N LEU A 81 -32.04 7.49 9.41
CA LEU A 81 -31.76 7.19 8.00
C LEU A 81 -32.51 5.94 7.51
N THR A 82 -32.57 4.88 8.32
CA THR A 82 -33.28 3.64 7.97
C THR A 82 -34.79 3.80 7.86
N TRP A 83 -35.38 4.79 8.54
CA TRP A 83 -36.82 5.05 8.52
C TRP A 83 -37.24 6.11 7.49
N SER A 84 -36.27 6.86 6.96
CA SER A 84 -36.50 7.92 5.97
C SER A 84 -36.39 7.44 4.51
N VAL A 85 -36.05 6.16 4.29
CA VAL A 85 -35.82 5.55 2.98
C VAL A 85 -36.71 4.30 2.85
N PRO A 86 -37.37 4.06 1.71
CA PRO A 86 -38.28 2.93 1.54
C PRO A 86 -37.60 1.57 1.80
N PRO A 87 -38.31 0.58 2.40
CA PRO A 87 -37.71 -0.66 2.90
C PRO A 87 -36.95 -1.48 1.83
N SER A 88 -37.35 -1.39 0.56
CA SER A 88 -36.70 -2.08 -0.55
C SER A 88 -35.27 -1.58 -0.82
N ASP A 89 -35.05 -0.28 -0.64
CA ASP A 89 -33.75 0.36 -0.88
C ASP A 89 -32.85 0.27 0.35
N VAL A 90 -33.45 0.25 1.55
CA VAL A 90 -32.73 -0.01 2.80
C VAL A 90 -32.26 -1.45 2.86
N VAL A 91 -33.06 -2.44 2.45
CA VAL A 91 -32.65 -3.86 2.43
C VAL A 91 -31.57 -4.11 1.38
N ARG A 92 -31.68 -3.53 0.16
CA ARG A 92 -30.60 -3.58 -0.85
C ARG A 92 -29.32 -2.90 -0.36
N SER A 93 -29.46 -1.75 0.30
CA SER A 93 -28.31 -1.05 0.87
C SER A 93 -27.71 -1.84 2.03
N PHE A 94 -28.51 -2.51 2.88
CA PHE A 94 -28.04 -3.30 4.02
C PHE A 94 -27.40 -4.64 3.62
N GLU A 95 -27.94 -5.35 2.61
CA GLU A 95 -27.28 -6.54 2.03
C GLU A 95 -25.91 -6.20 1.45
N TRP A 96 -25.73 -4.97 0.98
CA TRP A 96 -24.46 -4.43 0.48
C TRP A 96 -23.57 -3.83 1.58
N PHE A 97 -24.16 -3.23 2.62
CA PHE A 97 -23.49 -2.39 3.62
C PHE A 97 -23.08 -3.15 4.88
N LEU A 98 -23.82 -4.16 5.36
CA LEU A 98 -23.47 -4.87 6.61
C LEU A 98 -22.16 -5.69 6.53
N PRO A 99 -21.93 -6.50 5.47
CA PRO A 99 -20.66 -7.20 5.29
C PRO A 99 -19.52 -6.19 5.14
N ARG A 100 -19.77 -5.10 4.42
CA ARG A 100 -18.81 -4.01 4.27
C ARG A 100 -18.57 -3.27 5.56
N LEU A 101 -19.54 -3.06 6.44
CA LEU A 101 -19.36 -2.36 7.71
C LEU A 101 -18.68 -3.25 8.75
N GLY A 102 -18.95 -4.55 8.76
CA GLY A 102 -18.15 -5.53 9.53
C GLY A 102 -16.70 -5.59 9.06
N VAL A 103 -16.48 -5.55 7.74
CA VAL A 103 -15.15 -5.44 7.13
C VAL A 103 -14.53 -4.06 7.36
N SER A 104 -15.30 -2.97 7.32
CA SER A 104 -14.85 -1.59 7.54
C SER A 104 -14.52 -1.35 9.01
N LEU A 105 -15.24 -2.00 9.93
CA LEU A 105 -14.99 -1.95 11.37
C LEU A 105 -13.80 -2.85 11.72
N ALA A 106 -13.69 -4.02 11.09
CA ALA A 106 -12.49 -4.84 11.20
C ALA A 106 -11.27 -4.11 10.59
N ILE A 107 -11.41 -3.46 9.43
CA ILE A 107 -10.42 -2.60 8.79
C ILE A 107 -10.11 -1.38 9.65
N ALA A 108 -11.09 -0.74 10.26
CA ALA A 108 -10.88 0.40 11.16
C ALA A 108 -10.13 -0.03 12.42
N LEU A 109 -10.48 -1.19 13.02
CA LEU A 109 -9.75 -1.78 14.14
C LEU A 109 -8.34 -2.27 13.74
N ARG A 110 -8.16 -2.76 12.49
CA ARG A 110 -6.87 -3.11 11.87
C ARG A 110 -6.02 -1.89 11.52
N LEU A 111 -6.68 -0.76 11.25
CA LEU A 111 -6.05 0.50 10.92
C LEU A 111 -5.54 1.20 12.17
N VAL A 112 -6.08 0.97 13.37
CA VAL A 112 -5.65 1.71 14.58
C VAL A 112 -4.12 1.64 14.83
N PRO A 113 -3.45 0.48 14.83
CA PRO A 113 -1.99 0.44 15.02
C PRO A 113 -1.22 1.11 13.86
N ARG A 114 -1.74 1.00 12.63
CA ARG A 114 -1.17 1.65 11.43
C ARG A 114 -1.39 3.14 11.42
N LEU A 115 -2.54 3.59 11.89
CA LEU A 115 -2.90 4.97 12.11
C LEU A 115 -1.93 5.51 13.15
N GLU A 116 -1.67 4.79 14.24
CA GLU A 116 -0.66 5.17 15.24
C GLU A 116 0.76 5.27 14.65
N GLU A 117 1.23 4.27 13.90
CA GLU A 117 2.56 4.30 13.25
C GLU A 117 2.64 5.39 12.17
N SER A 118 1.64 5.49 11.31
CA SER A 118 1.56 6.53 10.27
C SER A 118 1.48 7.92 10.89
N ALA A 119 0.71 8.09 11.96
CA ALA A 119 0.66 9.33 12.72
C ALA A 119 2.02 9.64 13.33
N LYS A 120 2.73 8.64 13.87
CA LYS A 120 4.09 8.80 14.38
C LYS A 120 5.06 9.24 13.28
N TRP A 121 5.06 8.60 12.12
CA TRP A 121 5.87 9.00 10.96
C TRP A 121 5.57 10.42 10.47
N ARG A 122 4.28 10.81 10.44
CA ARG A 122 3.89 12.18 10.06
C ARG A 122 4.28 13.20 11.12
N LEU A 123 4.21 12.84 12.40
CA LEU A 123 4.71 13.67 13.52
C LEU A 123 6.22 13.86 13.43
N GLU A 124 6.97 12.78 13.21
CA GLU A 124 8.42 12.82 12.99
C GLU A 124 8.76 13.69 11.76
N THR A 125 7.99 13.55 10.66
CA THR A 125 8.18 14.38 9.46
C THR A 125 7.92 15.86 9.74
N LEU A 126 6.91 16.20 10.54
CA LEU A 126 6.65 17.58 10.97
C LEU A 126 7.77 18.11 11.87
N GLU A 127 8.27 17.31 12.79
CA GLU A 127 9.41 17.63 13.65
C GLU A 127 10.65 17.89 12.80
N GLU A 128 10.97 17.01 11.84
CA GLU A 128 12.06 17.17 10.88
C GLU A 128 11.94 18.43 10.02
N ARG A 129 10.70 18.83 9.67
CA ARG A 129 10.41 20.05 8.91
C ARG A 129 10.34 21.30 9.81
N GLY A 130 10.44 21.16 11.13
CA GLY A 130 10.49 22.29 12.08
C GLY A 130 9.12 22.86 12.46
N PHE A 131 8.02 22.10 12.30
CA PHE A 131 6.67 22.54 12.68
C PHE A 131 6.35 22.36 14.17
N VAL A 132 7.16 21.57 14.89
CA VAL A 132 6.95 21.24 16.30
C VAL A 132 8.09 21.83 17.12
N GLU A 133 7.78 22.86 17.90
CA GLU A 133 8.68 23.41 18.94
C GLU A 133 8.21 22.94 20.32
N SER A 134 9.14 22.73 21.25
CA SER A 134 8.87 22.20 22.60
C SER A 134 7.95 23.08 23.46
N ASP A 135 7.74 24.34 23.08
CA ASP A 135 7.29 25.37 24.02
C ASP A 135 5.80 25.74 23.92
N SER A 136 5.06 25.33 22.87
CA SER A 136 3.62 25.66 22.72
C SER A 136 2.72 24.46 22.44
N ARG A 137 2.01 24.00 23.47
CA ARG A 137 1.01 22.92 23.38
C ARG A 137 -0.12 23.21 22.38
N ILE A 138 -0.51 24.47 22.21
CA ILE A 138 -1.63 24.86 21.33
C ILE A 138 -1.21 24.89 19.86
N LYS A 139 0.00 25.37 19.55
CA LYS A 139 0.57 25.31 18.18
C LYS A 139 0.71 23.84 17.75
N ASN A 140 1.25 22.99 18.63
CA ASN A 140 1.37 21.55 18.40
C ASN A 140 0.01 20.86 18.18
N LEU A 141 -1.04 21.23 18.93
CA LEU A 141 -2.37 20.63 18.73
C LEU A 141 -3.00 21.00 17.39
N ARG A 142 -2.84 22.26 16.95
CA ARG A 142 -3.37 22.76 15.68
C ARG A 142 -2.68 22.13 14.47
N THR A 143 -1.34 22.04 14.50
CA THR A 143 -0.55 21.37 13.44
C THR A 143 -0.88 19.87 13.37
N ARG A 144 -1.13 19.22 14.50
CA ARG A 144 -1.56 17.81 14.55
C ARG A 144 -2.95 17.61 13.95
N ALA A 145 -3.88 18.54 14.21
CA ALA A 145 -5.26 18.45 13.70
C ALA A 145 -5.37 18.71 12.20
N SER A 146 -4.49 19.53 11.59
CA SER A 146 -4.55 19.85 10.16
C SER A 146 -4.19 18.67 9.25
N ILE A 147 -3.55 17.62 9.77
CA ILE A 147 -3.06 16.48 8.99
C ILE A 147 -4.07 15.31 8.97
N TRP A 148 -4.97 15.28 9.95
CA TRP A 148 -5.95 14.19 10.11
C TRP A 148 -6.82 13.94 8.87
N PRO A 149 -7.29 14.96 8.11
CA PRO A 149 -8.10 14.71 6.92
C PRO A 149 -7.35 13.93 5.82
N GLY A 150 -6.10 14.31 5.52
CA GLY A 150 -5.28 13.62 4.50
C GLY A 150 -4.84 12.23 4.93
N TRP A 151 -4.54 12.10 6.23
CA TRP A 151 -4.20 10.81 6.84
C TRP A 151 -5.36 9.81 6.85
N LEU A 152 -6.59 10.27 7.11
CA LEU A 152 -7.79 9.44 7.00
C LEU A 152 -8.06 9.01 5.56
N ALA A 153 -7.81 9.88 4.58
CA ALA A 153 -7.99 9.57 3.17
C ALA A 153 -7.02 8.46 2.70
N ASP A 154 -5.72 8.62 2.93
CA ASP A 154 -4.70 7.61 2.54
C ASP A 154 -4.94 6.25 3.21
N SER A 155 -5.38 6.28 4.47
CA SER A 155 -5.71 5.08 5.25
C SER A 155 -6.95 4.36 4.71
N LEU A 156 -7.92 5.11 4.18
CA LEU A 156 -9.12 4.55 3.54
C LEU A 156 -8.82 3.98 2.15
N ASP A 157 -7.85 4.54 1.42
CA ASP A 157 -7.44 4.04 0.10
C ASP A 157 -6.64 2.74 0.20
N HIS A 158 -5.70 2.60 1.15
CA HIS A 158 -5.01 1.31 1.38
C HIS A 158 -5.98 0.21 1.84
N ALA A 159 -6.99 0.58 2.64
CA ALA A 159 -8.08 -0.30 2.98
C ALA A 159 -8.92 -0.73 1.76
N HIS A 160 -8.97 0.09 0.70
CA HIS A 160 -9.60 -0.22 -0.57
C HIS A 160 -8.80 -1.26 -1.35
N ASP A 161 -7.47 -1.13 -1.42
CA ASP A 161 -6.57 -2.11 -2.07
C ASP A 161 -6.63 -3.49 -1.40
N LEU A 162 -6.74 -3.54 -0.06
CA LEU A 162 -7.02 -4.77 0.67
C LEU A 162 -8.41 -5.35 0.30
N GLY A 163 -9.40 -4.48 0.10
CA GLY A 163 -10.72 -4.84 -0.40
C GLY A 163 -10.67 -5.49 -1.80
N ASP A 164 -9.84 -4.95 -2.70
CA ASP A 164 -9.66 -5.44 -4.07
C ASP A 164 -8.91 -6.79 -4.12
N ALA A 165 -7.88 -6.96 -3.29
CA ALA A 165 -7.15 -8.24 -3.13
C ALA A 165 -8.07 -9.35 -2.57
N VAL A 166 -8.99 -8.98 -1.69
CA VAL A 166 -10.02 -9.86 -1.15
C VAL A 166 -11.08 -10.16 -2.24
N GLN A 167 -11.53 -9.17 -3.01
CA GLN A 167 -12.56 -9.35 -4.05
C GLN A 167 -12.13 -10.12 -5.29
N SER A 168 -10.90 -9.96 -5.76
CA SER A 168 -10.35 -10.77 -6.87
C SER A 168 -10.40 -12.27 -6.58
N ARG A 169 -10.51 -12.65 -5.29
CA ARG A 169 -10.73 -14.02 -4.81
C ARG A 169 -12.20 -14.40 -4.62
N GLY A 170 -13.14 -13.57 -5.08
CA GLY A 170 -14.59 -13.79 -4.92
C GLY A 170 -15.13 -13.51 -3.51
N LEU A 171 -14.39 -12.77 -2.66
CA LEU A 171 -14.77 -12.66 -1.23
C LEU A 171 -15.77 -11.57 -0.86
N LEU A 172 -15.82 -10.47 -1.63
CA LEU A 172 -16.92 -9.49 -1.54
C LEU A 172 -17.76 -9.45 -2.82
N ALA A 173 -17.64 -10.46 -3.70
CA ALA A 173 -18.75 -10.78 -4.57
C ALA A 173 -19.97 -10.97 -3.65
N PRO A 174 -21.11 -10.31 -3.89
CA PRO A 174 -22.29 -10.50 -3.08
C PRO A 174 -22.70 -11.97 -3.19
N ARG A 175 -22.21 -12.80 -2.27
CA ARG A 175 -22.80 -14.10 -1.99
C ARG A 175 -24.22 -13.78 -1.59
N ARG A 176 -25.15 -13.90 -2.54
CA ARG A 176 -26.56 -14.12 -2.22
C ARG A 176 -26.56 -15.25 -1.21
N TRP A 177 -26.77 -14.90 0.05
CA TRP A 177 -26.58 -15.73 1.24
C TRP A 177 -27.68 -16.79 1.35
N ARG A 178 -28.00 -17.45 0.23
CA ARG A 178 -29.12 -18.36 0.04
C ARG A 178 -28.85 -19.54 -0.90
N HIS A 179 -27.82 -19.55 -1.75
CA HIS A 179 -27.71 -20.64 -2.75
C HIS A 179 -26.68 -21.72 -2.43
N GLY A 180 -25.56 -21.43 -1.76
CA GLY A 180 -24.54 -22.45 -1.44
C GLY A 180 -24.99 -23.48 -0.39
N ILE A 181 -25.71 -23.03 0.65
CA ILE A 181 -26.24 -23.92 1.69
C ILE A 181 -27.43 -24.71 1.13
N PHE A 182 -28.34 -24.05 0.41
CA PHE A 182 -29.54 -24.68 -0.10
C PHE A 182 -29.24 -25.69 -1.21
N ARG A 183 -28.25 -25.44 -2.09
CA ARG A 183 -27.84 -26.40 -3.13
C ARG A 183 -27.13 -27.62 -2.53
N ARG A 184 -26.28 -27.43 -1.50
CA ARG A 184 -25.65 -28.54 -0.77
C ARG A 184 -26.66 -29.36 0.04
N THR A 185 -27.62 -28.72 0.71
CA THR A 185 -28.68 -29.44 1.43
C THR A 185 -29.67 -30.11 0.48
N TRP A 186 -29.96 -29.54 -0.69
CA TRP A 186 -30.76 -30.20 -1.73
C TRP A 186 -30.04 -31.38 -2.37
N GLN A 187 -28.75 -31.26 -2.68
CA GLN A 187 -27.95 -32.38 -3.22
C GLN A 187 -27.84 -33.52 -2.22
N PHE A 188 -27.68 -33.20 -0.92
CA PHE A 188 -27.72 -34.19 0.15
C PHE A 188 -29.11 -34.83 0.32
N ALA A 189 -30.19 -34.06 0.14
CA ALA A 189 -31.57 -34.56 0.23
C ALA A 189 -32.02 -35.38 -1.00
N LEU A 190 -31.41 -35.15 -2.18
CA LEU A 190 -31.70 -35.87 -3.42
C LEU A 190 -30.95 -37.22 -3.53
N GLY A 191 -30.07 -37.55 -2.58
CA GLY A 191 -29.29 -38.79 -2.64
C GLY A 191 -28.30 -38.84 -3.81
N GLU A 192 -27.98 -37.70 -4.43
CA GLU A 192 -26.83 -37.60 -5.31
C GLU A 192 -25.61 -37.76 -4.42
N GLU A 193 -25.02 -38.97 -4.41
CA GLU A 193 -23.69 -39.18 -3.87
C GLU A 193 -22.80 -38.10 -4.46
N ILE A 194 -22.24 -37.27 -3.58
CA ILE A 194 -21.10 -36.44 -3.92
C ILE A 194 -20.07 -37.44 -4.40
N ARG A 195 -19.95 -37.57 -5.72
CA ARG A 195 -18.76 -38.14 -6.33
C ARG A 195 -17.62 -37.26 -5.85
N GLU A 196 -16.97 -37.69 -4.78
CA GLU A 196 -15.57 -37.41 -4.47
C GLU A 196 -14.68 -38.08 -5.52
N ASP A 197 -15.09 -38.06 -6.79
CA ASP A 197 -14.19 -38.25 -7.91
C ASP A 197 -13.36 -36.98 -7.94
N GLY A 198 -12.23 -37.05 -7.23
CA GLY A 198 -11.30 -35.95 -7.09
C GLY A 198 -11.10 -35.26 -8.43
N ILE A 199 -11.49 -33.99 -8.50
CA ILE A 199 -10.84 -33.07 -9.42
C ILE A 199 -9.37 -33.16 -9.03
N HIS A 200 -8.56 -33.90 -9.78
CA HIS A 200 -7.12 -33.90 -9.60
C HIS A 200 -6.68 -32.43 -9.68
N PRO A 201 -6.35 -31.76 -8.57
CA PRO A 201 -6.35 -30.29 -8.51
C PRO A 201 -5.08 -29.68 -9.13
N HIS A 202 -4.39 -30.42 -10.00
CA HIS A 202 -2.97 -30.21 -10.25
C HIS A 202 -2.57 -30.19 -11.72
N ASN A 203 -3.46 -30.45 -12.67
CA ASN A 203 -3.16 -30.27 -14.09
C ASN A 203 -4.30 -29.47 -14.75
N PHE A 204 -4.09 -28.17 -14.91
CA PHE A 204 -4.82 -27.39 -15.90
C PHE A 204 -4.47 -28.01 -17.25
N SER A 205 -5.44 -28.58 -17.95
CA SER A 205 -5.21 -29.06 -19.30
C SER A 205 -4.76 -27.91 -20.20
N ASP A 206 -4.30 -28.18 -21.43
CA ASP A 206 -4.02 -27.17 -22.47
C ASP A 206 -5.22 -26.24 -22.83
N SER A 207 -6.32 -26.33 -22.07
CA SER A 207 -7.57 -25.60 -22.22
C SER A 207 -7.58 -24.20 -21.61
N VAL A 208 -6.64 -23.87 -20.70
CA VAL A 208 -6.59 -22.50 -20.14
C VAL A 208 -6.15 -21.53 -21.23
N GLN A 209 -7.03 -20.63 -21.64
CA GLN A 209 -6.75 -19.63 -22.66
C GLN A 209 -7.37 -18.30 -22.27
N LEU A 210 -6.56 -17.25 -22.30
CA LEU A 210 -6.99 -15.88 -22.07
C LEU A 210 -6.91 -15.12 -23.40
N GLY A 211 -8.07 -14.91 -24.01
CA GLY A 211 -8.24 -14.08 -25.20
C GLY A 211 -8.54 -12.64 -24.83
N LEU A 212 -7.70 -11.71 -25.26
CA LEU A 212 -7.87 -10.28 -25.07
C LEU A 212 -8.05 -9.64 -26.45
N ASP A 213 -9.15 -8.90 -26.65
CA ASP A 213 -9.29 -7.88 -27.70
C ASP A 213 -9.98 -6.68 -27.05
N ILE A 214 -9.21 -5.93 -26.25
CA ILE A 214 -9.71 -4.84 -25.41
C ILE A 214 -8.95 -3.54 -25.63
N GLU A 215 -9.64 -2.41 -25.59
CA GLU A 215 -9.07 -1.08 -25.44
C GLU A 215 -9.52 -0.54 -24.07
N ILE A 216 -8.55 -0.19 -23.23
CA ILE A 216 -8.81 0.35 -21.89
C ILE A 216 -8.56 1.86 -21.92
N ARG A 217 -9.50 2.63 -21.37
CA ARG A 217 -9.34 4.07 -21.10
C ARG A 217 -9.46 4.34 -19.60
N LEU A 218 -8.50 5.09 -19.08
CA LEU A 218 -8.48 5.57 -17.71
C LEU A 218 -9.60 6.61 -17.47
N PRO A 219 -9.97 6.93 -16.21
CA PRO A 219 -11.02 7.91 -15.89
C PRO A 219 -10.84 9.27 -16.59
N GLU A 220 -9.59 9.70 -16.78
CA GLU A 220 -9.21 10.94 -17.47
C GLU A 220 -9.37 10.87 -19.00
N GLY A 221 -9.84 9.75 -19.54
CA GLY A 221 -9.99 9.51 -20.97
C GLY A 221 -8.72 9.09 -21.70
N ARG A 222 -7.57 9.02 -21.01
CA ARG A 222 -6.29 8.56 -21.56
C ARG A 222 -6.38 7.07 -21.97
N PRO A 223 -6.13 6.73 -23.25
CA PRO A 223 -6.10 5.33 -23.68
C PRO A 223 -4.79 4.66 -23.27
N ILE A 224 -4.90 3.44 -22.72
CA ILE A 224 -3.77 2.55 -22.41
C ILE A 224 -3.30 1.80 -23.68
N GLY A 225 -4.13 1.79 -24.72
CA GLY A 225 -3.89 1.10 -25.99
C GLY A 225 -4.87 -0.05 -26.20
N ARG A 226 -4.86 -0.63 -27.40
CA ARG A 226 -5.64 -1.82 -27.74
C ARG A 226 -4.77 -3.05 -27.59
N HIS A 227 -5.17 -3.96 -26.71
CA HIS A 227 -4.49 -5.22 -26.45
C HIS A 227 -5.24 -6.35 -27.15
N LYS A 228 -4.60 -6.89 -28.20
CA LYS A 228 -5.12 -8.03 -28.95
C LYS A 228 -4.17 -9.21 -28.82
N GLN A 229 -4.39 -10.09 -27.85
CA GLN A 229 -3.51 -11.22 -27.56
C GLN A 229 -4.28 -12.47 -27.19
N LEU A 230 -3.70 -13.63 -27.48
CA LEU A 230 -4.17 -14.92 -26.98
C LEU A 230 -3.04 -15.52 -26.14
N LEU A 231 -3.25 -15.55 -24.83
CA LEU A 231 -2.31 -16.11 -23.86
C LEU A 231 -2.78 -17.51 -23.47
N LYS A 232 -1.85 -18.47 -23.41
CA LYS A 232 -2.18 -19.87 -23.11
C LYS A 232 -1.64 -20.27 -21.74
N GLY A 233 -2.35 -21.20 -21.10
CA GLY A 233 -1.85 -21.92 -19.94
C GLY A 233 -0.49 -22.54 -20.22
N GLY A 234 0.35 -22.59 -19.19
CA GLY A 234 1.74 -23.04 -19.32
C GLY A 234 2.71 -21.97 -19.83
N ASN A 235 2.25 -20.73 -20.03
CA ASN A 235 3.13 -19.58 -20.30
C ASN A 235 3.35 -18.72 -19.04
N ILE A 236 4.58 -18.24 -18.91
CA ILE A 236 4.94 -17.10 -18.05
C ILE A 236 5.04 -15.87 -18.95
N VAL A 237 4.17 -14.89 -18.74
CA VAL A 237 4.09 -13.64 -19.49
C VAL A 237 4.70 -12.53 -18.64
N LEU A 238 5.78 -11.92 -19.11
CA LEU A 238 6.36 -10.73 -18.50
C LEU A 238 5.74 -9.49 -19.14
N LEU A 239 4.98 -8.73 -18.35
CA LEU A 239 4.37 -7.48 -18.75
C LEU A 239 5.33 -6.31 -18.47
N ARG A 240 5.77 -5.64 -19.53
CA ARG A 240 6.69 -4.51 -19.51
C ARG A 240 6.00 -3.20 -19.89
N GLY A 241 6.58 -2.11 -19.46
CA GLY A 241 6.15 -0.76 -19.81
C GLY A 241 6.52 0.24 -18.72
N PRO A 242 6.56 1.54 -19.03
CA PRO A 242 6.86 2.58 -18.04
C PRO A 242 5.81 2.63 -16.92
N SER A 243 6.14 3.26 -15.79
CA SER A 243 5.16 3.51 -14.72
C SER A 243 3.99 4.33 -15.25
N GLY A 244 2.78 4.03 -14.78
CA GLY A 244 1.57 4.70 -15.28
C GLY A 244 1.17 4.34 -16.72
N SER A 245 1.80 3.33 -17.35
CA SER A 245 1.38 2.86 -18.68
C SER A 245 0.07 2.07 -18.68
N GLY A 246 -0.46 1.68 -17.50
CA GLY A 246 -1.72 0.93 -17.38
C GLY A 246 -1.55 -0.57 -17.09
N LYS A 247 -0.35 -1.04 -16.71
CA LYS A 247 -0.07 -2.45 -16.38
C LYS A 247 -1.00 -3.00 -15.29
N SER A 248 -1.06 -2.34 -14.14
CA SER A 248 -1.95 -2.74 -13.03
C SER A 248 -3.43 -2.62 -13.39
N SER A 249 -3.81 -1.65 -14.25
CA SER A 249 -5.17 -1.54 -14.77
C SER A 249 -5.56 -2.74 -15.63
N LEU A 250 -4.65 -3.25 -16.46
CA LEU A 250 -4.87 -4.48 -17.22
C LEU A 250 -4.99 -5.70 -16.29
N LEU A 251 -4.13 -5.82 -15.28
CA LEU A 251 -4.22 -6.91 -14.30
C LEU A 251 -5.54 -6.88 -13.52
N ARG A 252 -6.00 -5.71 -13.06
CA ARG A 252 -7.30 -5.53 -12.39
C ARG A 252 -8.48 -5.96 -13.25
N LEU A 253 -8.40 -5.71 -14.56
CA LEU A 253 -9.42 -6.16 -15.50
C LEU A 253 -9.41 -7.68 -15.62
N ILE A 254 -8.23 -8.30 -15.83
CA ILE A 254 -8.11 -9.78 -15.92
C ILE A 254 -8.52 -10.45 -14.60
N ALA A 255 -8.30 -9.77 -13.47
CA ALA A 255 -8.73 -10.22 -12.15
C ALA A 255 -10.25 -10.17 -11.93
N GLY A 256 -11.01 -9.53 -12.84
CA GLY A 256 -12.44 -9.31 -12.70
C GLY A 256 -12.82 -8.21 -11.71
N VAL A 257 -11.87 -7.37 -11.30
CA VAL A 257 -12.08 -6.26 -10.35
C VAL A 257 -12.53 -4.97 -11.06
N SER A 258 -11.87 -4.64 -12.18
CA SER A 258 -12.27 -3.54 -13.07
C SER A 258 -13.22 -4.04 -14.16
N PRO A 259 -14.21 -3.23 -14.63
CA PRO A 259 -14.43 -1.80 -14.37
C PRO A 259 -15.35 -1.48 -13.17
N TRP A 260 -15.78 -2.49 -12.41
CA TRP A 260 -16.87 -2.36 -11.43
C TRP A 260 -16.52 -1.53 -10.20
N GLN A 261 -15.25 -1.56 -9.77
CA GLN A 261 -14.77 -0.82 -8.61
C GLN A 261 -13.84 0.33 -8.99
N HIS A 262 -12.95 0.09 -9.95
CA HIS A 262 -12.12 1.13 -10.55
C HIS A 262 -12.68 1.48 -11.92
N PRO A 263 -13.35 2.63 -12.07
CA PRO A 263 -14.05 3.00 -13.30
C PRO A 263 -13.04 3.20 -14.43
N VAL A 264 -12.89 2.18 -15.26
CA VAL A 264 -12.18 2.25 -16.53
C VAL A 264 -13.19 1.98 -17.64
N THR A 265 -13.05 2.67 -18.76
CA THR A 265 -13.88 2.35 -19.92
C THR A 265 -13.19 1.24 -20.70
N VAL A 266 -13.87 0.12 -20.85
CA VAL A 266 -13.37 -1.04 -21.61
C VAL A 266 -14.18 -1.15 -22.89
N HIS A 267 -13.51 -1.13 -24.04
CA HIS A 267 -14.10 -1.45 -25.33
C HIS A 267 -13.56 -2.79 -25.81
N GLY A 268 -14.42 -3.68 -26.32
CA GLY A 268 -14.02 -5.00 -26.81
C GLY A 268 -14.37 -6.14 -25.86
N LYS A 269 -13.66 -7.27 -25.94
CA LYS A 269 -13.97 -8.50 -25.18
C LYS A 269 -12.71 -9.12 -24.58
N ALA A 270 -12.84 -9.65 -23.36
CA ALA A 270 -11.82 -10.43 -22.69
C ALA A 270 -12.43 -11.77 -22.24
N GLN A 271 -11.89 -12.88 -22.70
CA GLN A 271 -12.45 -14.22 -22.47
C GLN A 271 -11.41 -15.14 -21.84
N LEU A 272 -11.79 -15.82 -20.76
CA LEU A 272 -11.03 -16.89 -20.14
C LEU A 272 -11.74 -18.22 -20.39
N SER A 273 -11.10 -19.13 -21.10
CA SER A 273 -11.53 -20.53 -21.23
C SER A 273 -10.73 -21.42 -20.28
N GLY A 274 -11.32 -22.55 -19.87
CA GLY A 274 -10.64 -23.56 -19.04
C GLY A 274 -10.64 -23.26 -17.54
N HIS A 275 -11.53 -22.39 -17.05
CA HIS A 275 -11.70 -22.17 -15.62
C HIS A 275 -12.28 -23.44 -14.95
N PRO A 276 -11.70 -23.96 -13.86
CA PRO A 276 -12.07 -25.27 -13.30
C PRO A 276 -13.52 -25.38 -12.85
N ILE A 277 -14.14 -24.25 -12.48
CA ILE A 277 -15.54 -24.18 -12.01
C ILE A 277 -16.47 -23.53 -13.04
N LEU A 278 -15.97 -22.52 -13.76
CA LEU A 278 -16.81 -21.65 -14.60
C LEU A 278 -16.75 -22.01 -16.09
N GLY A 279 -15.77 -22.83 -16.51
CA GLY A 279 -15.58 -23.16 -17.92
C GLY A 279 -15.08 -21.95 -18.71
N GLU A 280 -15.97 -21.36 -19.51
CA GLU A 280 -15.71 -20.14 -20.29
C GLU A 280 -16.32 -18.92 -19.59
N VAL A 281 -15.52 -17.87 -19.45
CA VAL A 281 -15.85 -16.66 -18.71
C VAL A 281 -15.58 -15.44 -19.60
N ASP A 282 -16.60 -14.63 -19.88
CA ASP A 282 -16.38 -13.29 -20.42
C ASP A 282 -16.07 -12.34 -19.25
N ILE A 283 -14.80 -11.97 -19.13
CA ILE A 283 -14.27 -11.12 -18.05
C ILE A 283 -14.88 -9.71 -18.10
N SER A 284 -15.38 -9.29 -19.27
CA SER A 284 -16.03 -7.98 -19.42
C SER A 284 -17.46 -7.93 -18.85
N GLU A 285 -18.08 -9.08 -18.56
CA GLU A 285 -19.49 -9.21 -18.14
C GLU A 285 -19.67 -9.43 -16.62
N GLY A 286 -18.72 -9.01 -15.79
CA GLY A 286 -18.81 -9.14 -14.32
C GLY A 286 -20.01 -8.42 -13.67
N PRO A 287 -20.14 -8.46 -12.33
CA PRO A 287 -19.28 -9.15 -11.35
C PRO A 287 -19.51 -10.67 -11.29
N PHE A 288 -18.48 -11.41 -10.85
CA PHE A 288 -18.46 -12.88 -10.85
C PHE A 288 -18.75 -13.47 -9.46
N GLU A 289 -19.35 -14.66 -9.41
CA GLU A 289 -19.64 -15.37 -8.14
C GLU A 289 -18.43 -16.11 -7.56
N ASP A 290 -17.47 -16.50 -8.42
CA ASP A 290 -16.22 -17.17 -8.05
C ASP A 290 -15.01 -16.35 -8.52
N ALA A 291 -13.87 -16.57 -7.88
CA ALA A 291 -12.59 -15.97 -8.29
C ALA A 291 -12.24 -16.39 -9.72
N ILE A 292 -11.86 -15.43 -10.57
CA ILE A 292 -11.38 -15.70 -11.93
C ILE A 292 -9.88 -16.05 -11.95
N SER A 293 -9.13 -15.39 -11.08
CA SER A 293 -7.67 -15.50 -11.02
C SER A 293 -7.15 -15.26 -9.61
N CYS A 294 -5.93 -15.71 -9.35
CA CYS A 294 -5.19 -15.33 -8.16
C CYS A 294 -4.39 -14.05 -8.45
N TRP A 295 -4.76 -12.93 -7.85
CA TRP A 295 -4.03 -11.66 -8.00
C TRP A 295 -3.26 -11.30 -6.73
N ILE A 296 -1.98 -10.96 -6.89
CA ILE A 296 -1.14 -10.28 -5.90
C ILE A 296 -0.96 -8.83 -6.39
N PRO A 297 -1.54 -7.82 -5.73
CA PRO A 297 -1.39 -6.42 -6.13
C PRO A 297 0.01 -5.87 -5.78
N GLN A 298 0.34 -4.68 -6.31
CA GLN A 298 1.65 -4.01 -6.20
C GLN A 298 2.05 -3.69 -4.76
N ASP A 299 1.14 -3.14 -3.97
CA ASP A 299 1.34 -2.90 -2.54
C ASP A 299 0.28 -3.69 -1.74
N PRO A 300 0.40 -5.03 -1.71
CA PRO A 300 -0.54 -5.81 -0.94
C PRO A 300 -0.23 -5.55 0.53
N ASP A 301 -1.24 -5.21 1.33
CA ASP A 301 -1.04 -4.99 2.76
C ASP A 301 -0.37 -6.20 3.44
N ARG A 302 0.95 -6.10 3.70
CA ARG A 302 1.81 -7.21 4.16
C ARG A 302 1.75 -7.45 5.66
N HIS A 303 1.12 -6.52 6.37
CA HIS A 303 1.02 -6.53 7.83
C HIS A 303 -0.12 -7.47 8.20
N GLY A 304 0.21 -8.73 8.42
CA GLY A 304 -0.72 -9.70 8.97
C GLY A 304 -1.23 -9.21 10.32
N ILE A 305 -2.49 -9.51 10.59
CA ILE A 305 -3.28 -8.96 11.71
C ILE A 305 -3.62 -10.03 12.73
N ALA A 306 -3.37 -11.28 12.37
CA ALA A 306 -3.67 -12.40 13.21
C ALA A 306 -2.64 -12.53 14.34
N GLU A 307 -3.07 -13.20 15.40
CA GLU A 307 -2.25 -13.49 16.57
C GLU A 307 -1.04 -14.39 16.26
N SER A 308 -1.00 -15.02 15.08
CA SER A 308 0.12 -15.83 14.63
C SER A 308 0.20 -15.96 13.12
N VAL A 309 1.39 -16.28 12.58
CA VAL A 309 1.61 -16.62 11.16
C VAL A 309 0.68 -17.73 10.71
N GLN A 310 0.53 -18.79 11.52
CA GLN A 310 -0.36 -19.89 11.21
C GLN A 310 -1.81 -19.41 11.08
N ARG A 311 -2.25 -18.54 11.99
CA ARG A 311 -3.61 -18.01 11.95
C ARG A 311 -3.81 -17.13 10.73
N GLU A 312 -2.86 -16.25 10.43
CA GLU A 312 -2.90 -15.36 9.26
C GLU A 312 -3.05 -16.17 7.97
N PHE A 313 -2.21 -17.19 7.78
CA PHE A 313 -2.29 -18.10 6.65
C PHE A 313 -3.67 -18.77 6.55
N ASN A 314 -4.19 -19.27 7.68
CA ASN A 314 -5.50 -19.90 7.71
C ASN A 314 -6.63 -18.94 7.38
N ILE A 315 -6.58 -17.68 7.84
CA ILE A 315 -7.60 -16.67 7.53
C ILE A 315 -7.61 -16.40 6.03
N ALA A 316 -6.44 -16.14 5.43
CA ALA A 316 -6.31 -15.87 4.00
C ALA A 316 -6.75 -17.08 3.14
N ARG A 317 -6.50 -18.31 3.59
CA ARG A 317 -6.80 -19.55 2.86
C ARG A 317 -8.19 -20.13 3.09
N ARG A 318 -8.83 -19.85 4.24
CA ARG A 318 -10.21 -20.28 4.56
C ARG A 318 -11.23 -19.85 3.51
N LEU A 319 -10.84 -18.85 2.73
CA LEU A 319 -11.59 -18.17 1.71
C LEU A 319 -11.43 -18.81 0.31
N SER A 320 -10.34 -19.55 0.09
CA SER A 320 -10.04 -20.28 -1.15
C SER A 320 -10.53 -21.73 -1.15
N GLY A 321 -10.94 -22.28 0.01
CA GLY A 321 -11.43 -23.66 0.14
C GLY A 321 -10.91 -24.38 1.40
N PRO A 322 -11.27 -25.65 1.61
CA PRO A 322 -10.70 -26.45 2.70
C PRO A 322 -9.25 -26.82 2.38
N TRP A 323 -8.34 -26.52 3.31
CA TRP A 323 -6.94 -26.95 3.26
C TRP A 323 -6.65 -27.85 4.46
N SER A 324 -5.84 -28.87 4.27
CA SER A 324 -5.34 -29.69 5.36
C SER A 324 -4.24 -28.94 6.13
N GLN A 325 -4.08 -29.28 7.42
CA GLN A 325 -2.99 -28.73 8.22
C GLN A 325 -1.62 -29.09 7.62
N GLN A 326 -1.49 -30.26 6.98
CA GLN A 326 -0.26 -30.69 6.33
C GLN A 326 0.11 -29.78 5.14
N GLU A 327 -0.84 -29.45 4.25
CA GLU A 327 -0.58 -28.57 3.11
C GLU A 327 -0.18 -27.15 3.54
N MET A 328 -0.76 -26.64 4.63
CA MET A 328 -0.34 -25.36 5.22
C MET A 328 1.12 -25.44 5.71
N LEU A 329 1.47 -26.48 6.47
CA LEU A 329 2.83 -26.64 7.00
C LEU A 329 3.85 -26.83 5.86
N GLU A 330 3.48 -27.54 4.80
CA GLU A 330 4.31 -27.68 3.60
C GLU A 330 4.49 -26.33 2.88
N SER A 331 3.43 -25.55 2.71
CA SER A 331 3.52 -24.22 2.11
C SER A 331 4.43 -23.30 2.95
N LEU A 332 4.18 -23.19 4.25
CA LEU A 332 5.01 -22.36 5.14
C LEU A 332 6.46 -22.86 5.20
N ARG A 333 6.71 -24.16 5.06
CA ARG A 333 8.07 -24.70 4.88
C ARG A 333 8.70 -24.26 3.57
N GLU A 334 7.99 -24.36 2.44
CA GLU A 334 8.48 -23.89 1.14
C GLU A 334 8.86 -22.40 1.18
N TRP A 335 8.13 -21.61 1.95
CA TRP A 335 8.33 -20.17 2.14
C TRP A 335 9.22 -19.79 3.34
N ARG A 336 9.86 -20.76 4.03
CA ARG A 336 10.78 -20.53 5.17
C ARG A 336 10.15 -19.78 6.35
N LEU A 337 8.93 -20.16 6.70
CA LEU A 337 8.16 -19.58 7.81
C LEU A 337 7.69 -20.64 8.82
N LEU A 338 8.15 -21.89 8.68
CA LEU A 338 7.71 -23.00 9.53
C LEU A 338 8.14 -22.84 10.99
N ASP A 339 9.31 -22.25 11.22
CA ASP A 339 9.85 -21.92 12.54
C ASP A 339 9.20 -20.68 13.16
N LYS A 340 8.38 -19.96 12.39
CA LYS A 340 7.70 -18.72 12.81
C LYS A 340 6.18 -18.88 12.95
N LEU A 341 5.67 -20.11 13.01
CA LEU A 341 4.23 -20.41 13.08
C LEU A 341 3.48 -19.61 14.15
N ASP A 342 4.06 -19.54 15.34
CA ASP A 342 3.49 -18.88 16.52
C ASP A 342 3.93 -17.41 16.65
N SER A 343 4.83 -16.95 15.78
CA SER A 343 5.22 -15.54 15.76
C SER A 343 4.05 -14.71 15.27
N LYS A 344 3.92 -13.49 15.78
CA LYS A 344 2.99 -12.52 15.22
C LYS A 344 3.51 -12.00 13.88
N PRO A 345 2.65 -11.81 12.87
CA PRO A 345 3.07 -11.26 11.58
C PRO A 345 3.76 -9.89 11.68
N GLU A 346 3.37 -9.06 12.65
CA GLU A 346 3.99 -7.75 12.93
C GLU A 346 5.46 -7.82 13.35
N HIS A 347 5.91 -8.97 13.87
CA HIS A 347 7.31 -9.20 14.26
C HIS A 347 8.15 -9.80 13.13
N LEU A 348 7.56 -10.10 11.97
CA LEU A 348 8.29 -10.57 10.82
C LEU A 348 9.01 -9.41 10.13
N SER A 349 10.18 -9.67 9.57
CA SER A 349 10.84 -8.72 8.66
C SER A 349 10.00 -8.52 7.40
N ASP A 350 10.16 -7.39 6.69
CA ASP A 350 9.38 -7.08 5.49
C ASP A 350 9.44 -8.17 4.41
N GLY A 351 10.61 -8.80 4.23
CA GLY A 351 10.77 -9.93 3.32
C GLY A 351 10.06 -11.20 3.80
N GLU A 352 9.95 -11.42 5.11
CA GLU A 352 9.18 -12.53 5.68
C GLU A 352 7.68 -12.27 5.64
N GLN A 353 7.25 -11.03 5.85
CA GLN A 353 5.86 -10.62 5.65
C GLN A 353 5.44 -10.83 4.19
N GLN A 354 6.30 -10.45 3.23
CA GLN A 354 6.04 -10.72 1.81
C GLN A 354 5.99 -12.22 1.50
N ARG A 355 6.89 -13.02 2.08
CA ARG A 355 6.85 -14.48 1.94
C ARG A 355 5.57 -15.07 2.54
N LEU A 356 5.11 -14.57 3.68
CA LEU A 356 3.85 -15.00 4.30
C LEU A 356 2.67 -14.64 3.40
N LEU A 357 2.67 -13.42 2.86
CA LEU A 357 1.67 -12.97 1.91
C LEU A 357 1.60 -13.92 0.72
N LEU A 358 2.72 -14.16 0.03
CA LEU A 358 2.78 -15.08 -1.11
C LEU A 358 2.37 -16.51 -0.74
N ALA A 359 2.84 -17.02 0.41
CA ALA A 359 2.48 -18.34 0.91
C ALA A 359 0.97 -18.48 1.14
N ALA A 360 0.36 -17.49 1.75
CA ALA A 360 -1.05 -17.45 2.10
C ALA A 360 -1.94 -17.14 0.88
N HIS A 361 -1.39 -16.45 -0.13
CA HIS A 361 -2.18 -15.90 -1.22
C HIS A 361 -2.07 -16.69 -2.54
N LEU A 362 -0.92 -17.26 -2.90
CA LEU A 362 -0.77 -17.95 -4.19
C LEU A 362 -1.55 -19.28 -4.24
N ASP A 363 -2.75 -19.25 -4.79
CA ASP A 363 -3.63 -20.42 -4.86
C ASP A 363 -3.37 -21.29 -6.08
N ARG A 364 -2.89 -22.51 -5.81
CA ARG A 364 -2.55 -23.49 -6.83
C ARG A 364 -3.77 -23.99 -7.61
N ALA A 365 -4.98 -23.81 -7.09
CA ALA A 365 -6.23 -24.19 -7.77
C ALA A 365 -6.67 -23.15 -8.81
N GLN A 366 -6.17 -21.91 -8.75
CA GLN A 366 -6.53 -20.86 -9.69
C GLN A 366 -5.72 -21.00 -10.99
N PRO A 367 -6.36 -21.04 -12.17
CA PRO A 367 -5.68 -21.29 -13.45
C PRO A 367 -4.83 -20.12 -13.94
N VAL A 368 -5.09 -18.91 -13.43
CA VAL A 368 -4.39 -17.69 -13.81
C VAL A 368 -3.82 -17.03 -12.56
N TRP A 369 -2.51 -16.79 -12.54
CA TRP A 369 -1.81 -16.02 -11.52
C TRP A 369 -1.38 -14.67 -12.08
N LEU A 370 -1.81 -13.59 -11.42
CA LEU A 370 -1.46 -12.22 -11.74
C LEU A 370 -0.55 -11.71 -10.62
N LEU A 371 0.70 -11.42 -10.95
CA LEU A 371 1.72 -10.99 -10.00
C LEU A 371 2.11 -9.55 -10.33
N ASP A 372 1.54 -8.60 -9.61
CA ASP A 372 1.86 -7.18 -9.76
C ASP A 372 2.98 -6.82 -8.78
N GLU A 373 4.23 -6.76 -9.27
CA GLU A 373 5.43 -6.46 -8.47
C GLU A 373 5.58 -7.32 -7.20
N ALA A 374 5.15 -8.59 -7.31
CA ALA A 374 5.17 -9.55 -6.20
C ALA A 374 6.58 -9.85 -5.67
N ASP A 375 7.62 -9.50 -6.42
CA ASP A 375 9.03 -9.66 -6.06
C ASP A 375 9.61 -8.52 -5.20
N VAL A 376 8.86 -7.44 -4.97
CA VAL A 376 9.32 -6.30 -4.16
C VAL A 376 9.52 -6.74 -2.69
N HIS A 377 10.62 -6.29 -2.08
CA HIS A 377 11.08 -6.63 -0.72
C HIS A 377 11.51 -8.11 -0.53
N LEU A 378 11.50 -8.95 -1.57
CA LEU A 378 12.12 -10.27 -1.50
C LEU A 378 13.64 -10.17 -1.62
N ASP A 379 14.33 -10.85 -0.70
CA ASP A 379 15.75 -11.14 -0.85
C ASP A 379 15.99 -12.20 -1.94
N GLU A 380 17.24 -12.57 -2.16
CA GLU A 380 17.58 -13.57 -3.19
C GLU A 380 16.94 -14.93 -2.93
N GLU A 381 16.86 -15.37 -1.68
CA GLU A 381 16.21 -16.63 -1.32
C GLU A 381 14.69 -16.57 -1.57
N GLY A 382 14.03 -15.49 -1.15
CA GLY A 382 12.61 -15.25 -1.38
C GLY A 382 12.26 -15.20 -2.87
N PHE A 383 13.09 -14.54 -3.67
CA PHE A 383 12.93 -14.51 -5.12
C PHE A 383 13.04 -15.92 -5.74
N ILE A 384 14.01 -16.73 -5.28
CA ILE A 384 14.16 -18.12 -5.73
C ILE A 384 12.91 -18.94 -5.37
N GLN A 385 12.32 -18.73 -4.19
CA GLN A 385 11.07 -19.41 -3.79
C GLN A 385 9.90 -19.03 -4.69
N LEU A 386 9.73 -17.73 -4.97
CA LEU A 386 8.70 -17.23 -5.89
C LEU A 386 8.90 -17.80 -7.30
N GLY A 387 10.12 -17.78 -7.82
CA GLY A 387 10.46 -18.37 -9.12
C GLY A 387 10.13 -19.87 -9.19
N LYS A 388 10.45 -20.64 -8.13
CA LYS A 388 10.07 -22.06 -8.04
C LYS A 388 8.54 -22.25 -8.03
N ALA A 389 7.81 -21.43 -7.29
CA ALA A 389 6.35 -21.49 -7.24
C ALA A 389 5.72 -21.20 -8.62
N VAL A 390 6.21 -20.16 -9.31
CA VAL A 390 5.79 -19.80 -10.67
C VAL A 390 6.07 -20.92 -11.68
N VAL A 391 7.28 -21.48 -11.67
CA VAL A 391 7.65 -22.58 -12.58
C VAL A 391 6.81 -23.83 -12.29
N LYS A 392 6.53 -24.15 -11.02
CA LYS A 392 5.62 -25.24 -10.66
C LYS A 392 4.20 -25.00 -11.15
N HIS A 393 3.68 -23.77 -11.04
CA HIS A 393 2.34 -23.44 -11.51
C HIS A 393 2.23 -23.53 -13.03
N ARG A 394 3.23 -22.99 -13.74
CA ARG A 394 3.38 -23.13 -15.20
C ARG A 394 3.41 -24.61 -15.63
N ALA A 395 4.22 -25.44 -14.98
CA ALA A 395 4.34 -26.87 -15.31
C ALA A 395 3.02 -27.65 -15.16
N ARG A 396 2.07 -27.11 -14.38
CA ARG A 396 0.72 -27.65 -14.21
C ARG A 396 -0.26 -27.13 -15.27
N GLY A 397 0.18 -26.35 -16.25
CA GLY A 397 -0.66 -25.72 -17.27
C GLY A 397 -1.27 -24.38 -16.84
N GLY A 398 -0.87 -23.81 -15.71
CA GLY A 398 -1.34 -22.50 -15.25
C GLY A 398 -0.74 -21.36 -16.07
N LEU A 399 -1.49 -20.28 -16.26
CA LEU A 399 -1.02 -19.03 -16.88
C LEU A 399 -0.49 -18.10 -15.79
N VAL A 400 0.74 -17.59 -15.95
CA VAL A 400 1.30 -16.59 -15.04
C VAL A 400 1.52 -15.29 -15.81
N ILE A 401 0.98 -14.18 -15.33
CA ILE A 401 1.26 -12.84 -15.84
C ILE A 401 1.97 -12.07 -14.73
N VAL A 402 3.19 -11.62 -15.01
CA VAL A 402 4.02 -10.89 -14.04
C VAL A 402 4.30 -9.49 -14.54
N VAL A 403 3.95 -8.49 -13.73
CA VAL A 403 4.54 -7.16 -13.80
C VAL A 403 5.72 -7.17 -12.83
N ALA A 404 6.92 -7.02 -13.36
CA ALA A 404 8.12 -7.06 -12.54
C ALA A 404 8.74 -5.68 -12.45
N HIS A 405 9.18 -5.32 -11.24
CA HIS A 405 10.06 -4.17 -11.01
C HIS A 405 11.49 -4.47 -11.53
N ARG A 406 11.98 -5.71 -11.32
CA ARG A 406 13.32 -6.15 -11.76
C ARG A 406 13.26 -7.02 -13.02
N HIS A 407 13.16 -6.37 -14.18
CA HIS A 407 12.96 -7.03 -15.48
C HIS A 407 13.98 -8.12 -15.83
N ALA A 408 15.26 -7.93 -15.52
CA ALA A 408 16.33 -8.84 -15.92
C ALA A 408 16.19 -10.26 -15.34
N ARG A 409 15.62 -10.39 -14.13
CA ARG A 409 15.47 -11.69 -13.47
C ARG A 409 14.31 -12.48 -14.07
N TRP A 410 13.19 -11.81 -14.30
CA TRP A 410 12.00 -12.42 -14.89
C TRP A 410 12.16 -12.74 -16.37
N ALA A 411 12.89 -11.92 -17.12
CA ALA A 411 13.18 -12.15 -18.54
C ALA A 411 13.87 -13.50 -18.80
N ARG A 412 14.60 -14.04 -17.82
CA ARG A 412 15.27 -15.35 -17.93
C ARG A 412 14.31 -16.54 -17.86
N ILE A 413 13.13 -16.37 -17.26
CA ILE A 413 12.14 -17.43 -17.04
C ILE A 413 10.82 -17.19 -17.77
N ALA A 414 10.61 -15.99 -18.31
CA ALA A 414 9.44 -15.64 -19.10
C ALA A 414 9.47 -16.35 -20.47
N ASP A 415 8.32 -16.84 -20.89
CA ASP A 415 8.13 -17.43 -22.22
C ASP A 415 7.70 -16.37 -23.25
N ILE A 416 6.99 -15.33 -22.78
CA ILE A 416 6.42 -14.26 -23.59
C ILE A 416 6.72 -12.94 -22.90
N GLU A 417 7.23 -11.96 -23.64
CA GLU A 417 7.29 -10.56 -23.19
C GLU A 417 6.20 -9.76 -23.90
N MET A 418 5.39 -9.05 -23.12
CA MET A 418 4.34 -8.16 -23.62
C MET A 418 4.65 -6.74 -23.17
N GLU A 419 4.78 -5.81 -24.12
CA GLU A 419 4.98 -4.40 -23.83
C GLU A 419 3.64 -3.63 -23.83
N ILE A 420 3.47 -2.75 -22.85
CA ILE A 420 2.38 -1.78 -22.75
C ILE A 420 2.99 -0.37 -22.80
N GLY A 421 2.49 0.46 -23.71
CA GLY A 421 2.98 1.81 -23.95
C GLY A 421 3.93 1.90 -25.15
N LYS A 422 4.52 3.08 -25.37
CA LYS A 422 5.54 3.26 -26.41
C LYS A 422 6.88 2.74 -25.91
N ASN A 423 7.57 1.99 -26.77
CA ASN A 423 8.89 1.44 -26.51
C ASN A 423 9.90 2.59 -26.46
N GLU A 424 10.46 2.86 -25.28
CA GLU A 424 11.62 3.72 -25.12
C GLU A 424 12.80 2.80 -24.76
N GLN A 425 13.93 2.98 -25.47
CA GLN A 425 15.11 2.12 -25.31
C GLN A 425 15.56 2.12 -23.85
N PRO A 426 16.12 1.00 -23.34
CA PRO A 426 16.71 0.97 -22.00
C PRO A 426 17.70 2.14 -21.87
N HIS A 427 17.39 3.06 -20.95
CA HIS A 427 18.24 4.22 -20.71
C HIS A 427 19.46 3.77 -19.93
N ASP A 428 20.65 3.95 -20.50
CA ASP A 428 21.88 3.92 -19.71
C ASP A 428 21.75 4.93 -18.56
N TYR A 429 22.04 4.48 -17.34
CA TYR A 429 22.02 5.38 -16.20
C TYR A 429 23.12 6.44 -16.36
N PRO A 430 22.83 7.71 -16.06
CA PRO A 430 23.79 8.79 -16.25
C PRO A 430 25.02 8.55 -15.39
N SER A 431 26.17 8.35 -16.01
CA SER A 431 27.44 8.15 -15.32
C SER A 431 28.22 9.45 -15.24
N VAL A 432 28.54 9.89 -14.03
CA VAL A 432 29.30 11.12 -13.79
C VAL A 432 30.41 10.84 -12.78
N TRP A 433 31.63 11.22 -13.15
CA TRP A 433 32.74 11.32 -12.21
C TRP A 433 32.71 12.68 -11.54
N VAL A 434 32.78 12.68 -10.20
CA VAL A 434 32.79 13.88 -9.37
C VAL A 434 34.06 13.86 -8.54
N ASP A 435 34.83 14.95 -8.58
CA ASP A 435 36.03 15.10 -7.78
C ASP A 435 35.67 15.20 -6.29
N ARG A 436 36.43 14.49 -5.45
CA ARG A 436 36.17 14.42 -4.01
C ARG A 436 36.77 15.63 -3.30
N GLY A 437 35.92 16.38 -2.63
CA GLY A 437 36.31 17.57 -1.87
C GLY A 437 36.76 17.25 -0.44
N GLU A 438 36.40 18.15 0.47
CA GLU A 438 36.72 18.05 1.90
C GLU A 438 35.97 16.90 2.58
N GLU A 439 36.43 16.53 3.77
CA GLU A 439 35.76 15.56 4.64
C GLU A 439 34.49 16.16 5.23
N VAL A 440 33.37 15.46 5.06
CA VAL A 440 32.03 15.94 5.47
C VAL A 440 31.37 15.10 6.56
N GLY A 441 31.88 13.89 6.82
CA GLY A 441 31.41 13.08 7.95
C GLY A 441 31.88 11.64 7.93
N THR A 442 31.64 10.94 9.03
CA THR A 442 31.93 9.51 9.21
C THR A 442 30.66 8.74 9.55
N PRO A 443 30.55 7.46 9.16
CA PRO A 443 29.45 6.62 9.63
C PRO A 443 29.47 6.51 11.17
N PRO A 444 28.33 6.17 11.80
CA PRO A 444 28.24 6.03 13.24
C PRO A 444 29.07 4.84 13.72
N GLN A 445 29.71 5.02 14.88
CA GLN A 445 30.49 3.99 15.55
C GLN A 445 29.95 3.80 16.97
N ASN A 446 29.22 2.70 17.18
CA ASN A 446 28.46 2.42 18.40
C ASN A 446 28.36 0.90 18.63
N ASP A 447 27.56 0.47 19.62
CA ASP A 447 27.39 -0.96 19.94
C ASP A 447 26.74 -1.76 18.79
N LEU A 448 26.04 -1.09 17.87
CA LEU A 448 25.38 -1.70 16.71
C LEU A 448 26.31 -1.77 15.49
N PHE A 449 27.20 -0.79 15.33
CA PHE A 449 28.04 -0.62 14.15
C PHE A 449 29.51 -0.41 14.50
N SER A 450 30.36 -1.30 13.98
CA SER A 450 31.82 -1.18 14.08
C SER A 450 32.43 -1.09 12.69
N HIS A 451 33.43 -0.21 12.53
CA HIS A 451 34.07 -0.01 11.23
C HIS A 451 35.47 0.58 11.32
N ASN A 452 36.25 0.39 10.26
CA ASN A 452 37.51 1.10 10.00
C ASN A 452 37.48 1.74 8.60
N LEU A 453 36.36 2.38 8.28
CA LEU A 453 36.12 3.03 7.00
C LEU A 453 36.79 4.40 6.95
N LYS A 454 37.22 4.80 5.74
CA LYS A 454 37.65 6.18 5.51
C LYS A 454 36.42 7.11 5.58
N PRO A 455 36.58 8.33 6.12
CA PRO A 455 35.52 9.33 6.13
C PRO A 455 34.91 9.58 4.75
N VAL A 456 33.66 10.02 4.73
CA VAL A 456 32.94 10.47 3.55
C VAL A 456 33.38 11.88 3.20
N ARG A 457 33.60 12.12 1.91
CA ARG A 457 34.00 13.41 1.36
C ARG A 457 32.91 14.02 0.49
N SER A 458 32.92 15.34 0.39
CA SER A 458 32.08 16.08 -0.54
C SER A 458 32.15 15.47 -1.96
N GLY A 459 31.00 15.22 -2.59
CA GLY A 459 30.89 14.57 -3.90
C GLY A 459 30.99 13.03 -3.91
N ASP A 460 31.29 12.39 -2.76
CA ASP A 460 31.31 10.93 -2.65
C ASP A 460 29.95 10.33 -3.03
N LEU A 461 30.00 9.20 -3.73
CA LEU A 461 28.88 8.26 -3.83
C LEU A 461 29.26 7.02 -3.06
N VAL A 462 28.50 6.70 -2.02
CA VAL A 462 28.68 5.51 -1.21
C VAL A 462 27.46 4.62 -1.38
N LEU A 463 27.66 3.40 -1.88
CA LEU A 463 26.62 2.39 -1.97
C LEU A 463 26.77 1.39 -0.82
N VAL A 464 25.78 1.32 0.06
CA VAL A 464 25.73 0.39 1.19
C VAL A 464 24.94 -0.86 0.80
N GLN A 465 25.60 -2.01 0.87
CA GLN A 465 25.06 -3.32 0.53
C GLN A 465 25.03 -4.24 1.75
N GLY A 466 24.08 -5.17 1.79
CA GLY A 466 23.96 -6.18 2.84
C GLY A 466 22.63 -6.89 2.72
N ALA A 467 22.44 -8.07 3.31
CA ALA A 467 21.17 -8.81 3.25
C ALA A 467 20.00 -8.02 3.88
N ASN A 468 18.74 -8.44 3.62
CA ASN A 468 17.60 -7.87 4.33
C ASN A 468 17.77 -8.15 5.84
N GLY A 469 17.48 -7.15 6.67
CA GLY A 469 17.72 -7.27 8.12
C GLY A 469 19.18 -7.16 8.56
N SER A 470 20.13 -6.86 7.66
CA SER A 470 21.54 -6.66 8.04
C SER A 470 21.82 -5.35 8.80
N GLY A 471 20.82 -4.48 8.94
CA GLY A 471 20.94 -3.18 9.62
C GLY A 471 21.16 -1.97 8.71
N LYS A 472 20.91 -2.05 7.38
CA LYS A 472 21.08 -0.92 6.44
C LYS A 472 20.22 0.31 6.79
N THR A 473 18.92 0.12 6.94
CA THR A 473 17.99 1.18 7.37
C THR A 473 18.35 1.71 8.75
N THR A 474 18.73 0.82 9.66
CA THR A 474 19.20 1.19 11.00
C THR A 474 20.46 2.06 10.92
N LEU A 475 21.42 1.74 10.06
CA LEU A 475 22.63 2.53 9.84
C LEU A 475 22.29 3.95 9.40
N LEU A 476 21.43 4.11 8.39
CA LEU A 476 21.05 5.43 7.89
C LEU A 476 20.27 6.23 8.96
N ARG A 477 19.41 5.56 9.73
CA ARG A 477 18.65 6.18 10.83
C ARG A 477 19.56 6.67 11.96
N GLU A 478 20.46 5.83 12.45
CA GLU A 478 21.43 6.21 13.49
C GLU A 478 22.30 7.37 13.00
N TRP A 479 22.79 7.30 11.76
CA TRP A 479 23.61 8.37 11.19
C TRP A 479 22.84 9.69 11.03
N SER A 480 21.58 9.61 10.59
CA SER A 480 20.67 10.76 10.52
C SER A 480 20.47 11.41 11.89
N SER A 481 20.22 10.61 12.94
CA SER A 481 20.02 11.10 14.30
C SER A 481 21.30 11.67 14.92
N ASP A 482 22.44 10.99 14.77
CA ASP A 482 23.69 11.37 15.41
C ASP A 482 24.29 12.65 14.80
N ALA A 483 24.18 12.79 13.48
CA ALA A 483 24.80 13.89 12.74
C ALA A 483 23.78 14.95 12.25
N GLY A 484 22.49 14.79 12.58
CA GLY A 484 21.43 15.70 12.14
C GLY A 484 21.26 15.74 10.60
N LEU A 485 21.58 14.64 9.92
CA LEU A 485 21.57 14.56 8.47
C LEU A 485 20.17 14.24 7.94
N PRO A 486 19.76 14.81 6.79
CA PRO A 486 18.50 14.44 6.18
C PRO A 486 18.59 13.04 5.55
N TRP A 487 17.67 12.18 5.97
CA TRP A 487 17.55 10.80 5.51
C TRP A 487 16.22 10.58 4.83
N LEU A 488 16.18 9.95 3.65
CA LEU A 488 14.98 9.51 2.96
C LEU A 488 14.76 8.00 3.19
N PRO A 489 13.63 7.56 3.78
CA PRO A 489 13.35 6.15 4.05
C PRO A 489 12.87 5.39 2.81
N THR A 490 12.78 4.06 2.92
CA THR A 490 12.36 3.13 1.84
C THR A 490 10.99 3.47 1.24
N SER A 491 10.05 3.94 2.06
CA SER A 491 8.69 4.37 1.65
C SER A 491 8.50 5.88 1.79
N PRO A 492 9.14 6.70 0.95
CA PRO A 492 9.16 8.15 1.15
C PRO A 492 7.87 8.84 0.75
N ASP A 493 7.02 8.18 -0.03
CA ASP A 493 5.67 8.68 -0.35
C ASP A 493 4.86 8.91 0.94
N ARG A 494 5.18 8.17 2.02
CA ARG A 494 4.57 8.35 3.35
C ARG A 494 4.95 9.66 4.04
N ARG A 495 5.94 10.40 3.50
CA ARG A 495 6.35 11.73 3.98
C ARG A 495 5.63 12.88 3.29
N LEU A 496 4.83 12.60 2.27
CA LEU A 496 3.95 13.60 1.67
C LEU A 496 2.74 13.75 2.58
N LEU A 497 2.50 14.98 3.04
CA LEU A 497 1.49 15.34 4.03
C LEU A 497 0.28 16.03 3.39
N GLY A 498 0.50 16.76 2.29
CA GLY A 498 -0.55 17.52 1.58
C GLY A 498 -1.47 16.64 0.74
N MET A 499 -2.73 17.03 0.59
CA MET A 499 -3.65 16.34 -0.31
C MET A 499 -3.40 16.71 -1.77
N THR A 500 -2.98 17.95 -2.02
CA THR A 500 -2.63 18.48 -3.34
C THR A 500 -1.15 18.82 -3.40
N VAL A 501 -0.59 18.91 -4.62
CA VAL A 501 0.78 19.38 -4.84
C VAL A 501 1.00 20.73 -4.14
N LYS A 502 0.05 21.66 -4.24
CA LYS A 502 0.12 22.97 -3.57
C LYS A 502 0.23 22.85 -2.05
N GLU A 503 -0.65 22.07 -1.43
CA GLU A 503 -0.64 21.88 0.01
C GLU A 503 0.68 21.24 0.47
N GLU A 504 1.18 20.26 -0.27
CA GLU A 504 2.44 19.60 0.06
C GLU A 504 3.62 20.58 -0.01
N LEU A 505 3.67 21.41 -1.05
CA LEU A 505 4.70 22.45 -1.19
C LEU A 505 4.67 23.44 -0.02
N ILE A 506 3.49 23.86 0.42
CA ILE A 506 3.34 24.75 1.58
C ILE A 506 3.83 24.06 2.87
N LEU A 507 3.53 22.77 3.02
CA LEU A 507 3.90 21.96 4.19
C LEU A 507 5.39 21.57 4.22
N GLN A 508 6.21 21.96 3.24
CA GLN A 508 7.65 21.67 3.26
C GLN A 508 8.42 22.53 4.27
N HIS A 509 7.92 23.73 4.56
CA HIS A 509 8.62 24.66 5.45
C HIS A 509 7.64 25.50 6.30
N PRO A 510 7.88 25.69 7.61
CA PRO A 510 6.99 26.44 8.50
C PRO A 510 6.70 27.87 8.02
N ILE A 511 7.72 28.55 7.48
CA ILE A 511 7.58 29.92 6.93
C ILE A 511 6.59 29.96 5.75
N LEU A 512 6.59 28.95 4.87
CA LEU A 512 5.64 28.89 3.76
C LEU A 512 4.22 28.66 4.27
N TYR A 513 4.07 27.78 5.27
CA TYR A 513 2.79 27.55 5.92
C TYR A 513 2.27 28.79 6.66
N GLU A 514 3.11 29.47 7.44
CA GLU A 514 2.73 30.72 8.11
C GLU A 514 2.36 31.81 7.10
N ASN A 515 3.11 31.95 6.00
CA ASN A 515 2.78 32.87 4.91
C ASN A 515 1.43 32.54 4.25
N SER A 516 1.09 31.25 4.10
CA SER A 516 -0.19 30.83 3.55
C SER A 516 -1.41 31.15 4.44
N LEU A 517 -1.18 31.33 5.75
CA LEU A 517 -2.23 31.65 6.73
C LEU A 517 -2.43 33.14 6.94
N LEU A 518 -1.47 33.98 6.55
CA LEU A 518 -1.48 35.42 6.76
C LEU A 518 -1.96 36.14 5.49
N GLU A 519 -3.12 36.78 5.57
CA GLU A 519 -3.53 37.79 4.59
C GLU A 519 -2.74 39.08 4.86
N GLU A 520 -1.68 39.32 4.08
CA GLU A 520 -0.94 40.60 3.98
C GLU A 520 -0.10 41.05 5.20
N ASP A 521 0.91 40.29 5.63
CA ASP A 521 1.96 40.78 6.56
C ASP A 521 3.34 40.93 5.87
N THR A 522 3.92 42.13 5.91
CA THR A 522 4.98 42.58 4.98
C THR A 522 6.41 42.12 5.29
N SER A 523 6.67 41.49 6.45
CA SER A 523 8.01 41.01 6.83
C SER A 523 8.25 39.53 6.53
N VAL A 524 7.20 38.70 6.59
CA VAL A 524 7.23 37.26 6.26
C VAL A 524 7.37 37.04 4.75
N THR A 525 6.88 37.99 3.94
CA THR A 525 6.85 37.91 2.47
C THR A 525 8.22 37.78 1.81
N GLY A 526 9.27 38.45 2.33
CA GLY A 526 10.60 38.41 1.71
C GLY A 526 11.26 37.04 1.80
N ARG A 527 11.30 36.45 3.00
CA ARG A 527 11.87 35.12 3.25
C ARG A 527 11.02 34.02 2.60
N ALA A 528 9.69 34.16 2.65
CA ALA A 528 8.79 33.25 1.97
C ALA A 528 9.01 33.28 0.45
N ALA A 529 9.16 34.46 -0.16
CA ALA A 529 9.44 34.60 -1.59
C ALA A 529 10.80 33.98 -2.00
N GLU A 530 11.85 34.11 -1.17
CA GLU A 530 13.11 33.40 -1.39
C GLU A 530 12.92 31.87 -1.40
N LEU A 531 12.15 31.36 -0.44
CA LEU A 531 11.85 29.93 -0.33
C LEU A 531 10.97 29.42 -1.47
N GLU A 532 9.95 30.18 -1.89
CA GLU A 532 9.09 29.85 -3.04
C GLU A 532 9.89 29.85 -4.35
N SER A 533 10.83 30.78 -4.51
CA SER A 533 11.74 30.82 -5.66
C SER A 533 12.68 29.61 -5.67
N LEU A 534 13.28 29.28 -4.52
CA LEU A 534 14.10 28.08 -4.36
C LEU A 534 13.28 26.80 -4.66
N GLN A 535 12.07 26.71 -4.13
CA GLN A 535 11.15 25.58 -4.34
C GLN A 535 10.81 25.43 -5.83
N SER A 536 10.51 26.53 -6.51
CA SER A 536 10.24 26.54 -7.96
C SER A 536 11.45 26.10 -8.78
N SER A 537 12.66 26.56 -8.41
CA SER A 537 13.91 26.12 -9.04
C SER A 537 14.14 24.62 -8.86
N LEU A 538 13.98 24.12 -7.62
CA LEU A 538 14.16 22.70 -7.30
C LEU A 538 13.09 21.81 -7.94
N LEU A 539 11.86 22.29 -8.11
CA LEU A 539 10.83 21.57 -8.88
C LEU A 539 11.22 21.45 -10.36
N GLY A 540 11.83 22.50 -10.92
CA GLY A 540 12.42 22.48 -12.26
C GLY A 540 13.56 21.45 -12.35
N GLU A 541 14.49 21.47 -11.39
CA GLU A 541 15.57 20.48 -11.30
C GLU A 541 14.99 19.06 -11.25
N LEU A 542 14.04 18.79 -10.36
CA LEU A 542 13.40 17.48 -10.19
C LEU A 542 12.49 17.06 -11.37
N GLY A 543 12.32 17.90 -12.40
CA GLY A 543 11.47 17.60 -13.54
C GLY A 543 9.99 17.47 -13.18
N LEU A 544 9.53 18.30 -12.25
CA LEU A 544 8.14 18.32 -11.74
C LEU A 544 7.41 19.61 -12.11
N SER A 545 7.99 20.44 -12.98
CA SER A 545 7.41 21.73 -13.41
C SER A 545 6.12 21.60 -14.22
N HIS A 546 5.80 20.40 -14.74
CA HIS A 546 4.56 20.13 -15.49
C HIS A 546 3.36 19.85 -14.59
N LEU A 547 3.57 19.62 -13.29
CA LEU A 547 2.50 19.29 -12.37
C LEU A 547 1.59 20.49 -12.12
N SER A 548 0.28 20.26 -12.11
CA SER A 548 -0.68 21.26 -11.65
C SER A 548 -0.66 21.32 -10.12
N MET A 549 -0.77 22.53 -9.58
CA MET A 549 -0.80 22.78 -8.13
C MET A 549 -2.03 22.14 -7.46
N ASP A 550 -3.13 22.02 -8.21
CA ASP A 550 -4.37 21.42 -7.72
C ASP A 550 -4.42 19.90 -7.89
N THR A 551 -3.40 19.28 -8.51
CA THR A 551 -3.34 17.83 -8.68
C THR A 551 -3.27 17.15 -7.30
N PRO A 552 -4.14 16.18 -7.00
CA PRO A 552 -4.03 15.39 -5.79
C PRO A 552 -2.71 14.61 -5.75
N VAL A 553 -2.05 14.56 -4.60
CA VAL A 553 -0.75 13.90 -4.45
C VAL A 553 -0.84 12.40 -4.74
N HIS A 554 -1.96 11.75 -4.47
CA HIS A 554 -2.19 10.34 -4.75
C HIS A 554 -2.34 10.03 -6.25
N ASP A 555 -2.73 11.02 -7.06
CA ASP A 555 -2.84 10.86 -8.52
C ASP A 555 -1.46 10.95 -9.21
N LEU A 556 -0.43 11.42 -8.50
CA LEU A 556 0.94 11.45 -9.00
C LEU A 556 1.47 10.03 -9.20
N SER A 557 2.20 9.83 -10.29
CA SER A 557 2.93 8.58 -10.50
C SER A 557 3.92 8.34 -9.34
N THR A 558 4.23 7.07 -9.06
CA THR A 558 5.23 6.71 -8.03
C THR A 558 6.57 7.42 -8.25
N GLY A 559 6.98 7.62 -9.51
CA GLY A 559 8.15 8.40 -9.86
C GLY A 559 8.05 9.88 -9.49
N GLU A 560 6.91 10.50 -9.75
CA GLU A 560 6.66 11.90 -9.39
C GLU A 560 6.60 12.08 -7.87
N ARG A 561 5.92 11.18 -7.14
CA ARG A 561 5.88 11.18 -5.67
C ARG A 561 7.27 11.03 -5.07
N ARG A 562 8.07 10.08 -5.57
CA ARG A 562 9.46 9.87 -5.13
C ARG A 562 10.30 11.13 -5.36
N ARG A 563 10.24 11.75 -6.54
CA ARG A 563 10.97 12.99 -6.82
C ARG A 563 10.47 14.15 -5.95
N LEU A 564 9.16 14.27 -5.74
CA LEU A 564 8.59 15.30 -4.87
C LEU A 564 9.05 15.13 -3.41
N SER A 565 9.19 13.88 -2.94
CA SER A 565 9.68 13.58 -1.60
C SER A 565 11.14 13.97 -1.34
N LEU A 566 11.95 14.16 -2.40
CA LEU A 566 13.34 14.65 -2.28
C LEU A 566 13.44 16.15 -2.04
N LEU A 567 12.43 16.90 -2.49
CA LEU A 567 12.39 18.36 -2.43
C LEU A 567 12.73 18.93 -1.04
N PRO A 568 12.10 18.47 0.08
CA PRO A 568 12.44 18.97 1.41
C PRO A 568 13.89 18.68 1.83
N LEU A 569 14.49 17.58 1.38
CA LEU A 569 15.90 17.29 1.67
C LEU A 569 16.83 18.21 0.86
N PHE A 570 16.48 18.50 -0.39
CA PHE A 570 17.26 19.38 -1.26
C PHE A 570 17.21 20.84 -0.80
N MET A 571 16.07 21.29 -0.26
CA MET A 571 15.95 22.63 0.32
C MET A 571 16.92 22.87 1.49
N LYS A 572 17.26 21.81 2.26
CA LYS A 572 18.21 21.89 3.39
C LYS A 572 19.67 22.05 2.97
N SER A 573 20.00 21.82 1.69
CA SER A 573 21.39 21.84 1.17
C SER A 573 22.40 21.07 2.06
N PRO A 574 22.15 19.78 2.35
CA PRO A 574 22.95 19.04 3.32
C PRO A 574 24.34 18.67 2.77
N PRO A 575 25.35 18.53 3.65
CA PRO A 575 26.68 18.04 3.24
C PRO A 575 26.65 16.56 2.87
N ILE A 576 25.75 15.77 3.49
CA ILE A 576 25.52 14.36 3.20
C ILE A 576 24.01 14.11 3.06
N LEU A 577 23.62 13.44 1.98
CA LEU A 577 22.26 12.98 1.74
C LEU A 577 22.20 11.45 1.91
N LEU A 578 21.34 10.99 2.81
CA LEU A 578 21.14 9.57 3.10
C LEU A 578 19.87 9.08 2.40
N LEU A 579 19.97 8.07 1.54
CA LEU A 579 18.89 7.61 0.67
C LEU A 579 18.68 6.09 0.85
N ASP A 580 17.54 5.70 1.39
CA ASP A 580 17.22 4.28 1.65
C ASP A 580 16.43 3.68 0.48
N GLU A 581 17.01 2.70 -0.21
CA GLU A 581 16.33 1.85 -1.21
C GLU A 581 15.47 2.64 -2.22
N ILE A 582 16.05 3.73 -2.72
CA ILE A 582 15.36 4.68 -3.62
C ILE A 582 15.00 4.09 -4.98
N ASP A 583 15.63 2.98 -5.37
CA ASP A 583 15.37 2.29 -6.62
C ASP A 583 14.06 1.47 -6.59
N HIS A 584 13.49 1.21 -5.42
CA HIS A 584 12.27 0.41 -5.27
C HIS A 584 11.04 1.13 -5.86
N GLY A 585 10.26 0.39 -6.67
CA GLY A 585 8.99 0.85 -7.25
C GLY A 585 9.10 1.83 -8.42
N LEU A 586 10.32 2.08 -8.94
CA LEU A 586 10.58 2.93 -10.10
C LEU A 586 10.96 2.12 -11.34
N ASP A 587 10.37 2.43 -12.50
CA ASP A 587 10.89 1.93 -13.78
C ASP A 587 12.28 2.52 -14.11
N ASP A 588 12.97 1.91 -15.08
CA ASP A 588 14.34 2.27 -15.47
C ASP A 588 14.49 3.74 -15.90
N GLN A 589 13.49 4.31 -16.58
CA GLN A 589 13.53 5.69 -17.03
C GLN A 589 13.40 6.63 -15.83
N THR A 590 12.40 6.38 -14.99
CA THR A 590 12.17 7.14 -13.76
C THR A 590 13.38 7.09 -12.84
N LEU A 591 14.00 5.92 -12.69
CA LEU A 591 15.23 5.74 -11.94
C LEU A 591 16.40 6.49 -12.60
N SER A 592 16.57 6.41 -13.93
CA SER A 592 17.60 7.14 -14.66
C SER A 592 17.50 8.65 -14.42
N HIS A 593 16.28 9.22 -14.49
CA HIS A 593 16.04 10.62 -14.14
C HIS A 593 16.39 10.93 -12.69
N LEU A 594 16.01 10.08 -11.74
CA LEU A 594 16.35 10.23 -10.32
C LEU A 594 17.87 10.23 -10.09
N LEU A 595 18.59 9.30 -10.72
CA LEU A 595 20.05 9.22 -10.66
C LEU A 595 20.73 10.43 -11.30
N ALA A 596 20.15 11.02 -12.34
CA ALA A 596 20.62 12.29 -12.90
C ALA A 596 20.57 13.42 -11.86
N GLN A 597 19.47 13.51 -11.10
CA GLN A 597 19.31 14.52 -10.05
C GLN A 597 20.29 14.32 -8.90
N ILE A 598 20.50 13.07 -8.50
CA ILE A 598 21.49 12.71 -7.48
C ILE A 598 22.89 13.11 -7.93
N ASN A 599 23.26 12.84 -9.18
CA ASN A 599 24.56 13.26 -9.72
C ASN A 599 24.69 14.78 -9.78
N HIS A 600 23.63 15.50 -10.12
CA HIS A 600 23.65 16.96 -10.11
C HIS A 600 23.92 17.51 -8.71
N LYS A 601 23.28 16.96 -7.66
CA LYS A 601 23.58 17.33 -6.27
C LYS A 601 24.98 16.92 -5.82
N ARG A 602 25.50 15.79 -6.33
CA ARG A 602 26.91 15.43 -6.06
C ARG A 602 27.88 16.43 -6.65
N GLN A 603 27.64 16.89 -7.87
CA GLN A 603 28.46 17.92 -8.52
C GLN A 603 28.44 19.25 -7.76
N SER A 604 27.35 19.56 -7.04
CA SER A 604 27.30 20.74 -6.17
C SER A 604 27.98 20.53 -4.80
N GLY A 605 28.72 19.43 -4.61
CA GLY A 605 29.49 19.15 -3.40
C GLY A 605 28.75 18.36 -2.31
N CYS A 606 27.54 17.85 -2.57
CA CYS A 606 26.85 16.97 -1.64
C CYS A 606 27.41 15.54 -1.73
N ALA A 607 27.72 14.90 -0.61
CA ALA A 607 27.98 13.46 -0.59
C ALA A 607 26.65 12.70 -0.56
N VAL A 608 26.56 11.56 -1.24
CA VAL A 608 25.34 10.76 -1.29
C VAL A 608 25.64 9.34 -0.84
N VAL A 609 24.89 8.88 0.17
CA VAL A 609 24.93 7.50 0.67
C VAL A 609 23.62 6.83 0.31
N ILE A 610 23.68 5.76 -0.46
CA ILE A 610 22.52 5.02 -0.95
C ILE A 610 22.58 3.59 -0.42
N THR A 611 21.51 3.07 0.15
CA THR A 611 21.36 1.63 0.35
C THR A 611 20.64 1.05 -0.87
N SER A 612 21.13 -0.07 -1.39
CA SER A 612 20.42 -0.80 -2.44
C SER A 612 20.91 -2.24 -2.53
N HIS A 613 20.03 -3.08 -3.05
CA HIS A 613 20.32 -4.46 -3.44
C HIS A 613 20.40 -4.65 -4.95
N SER A 614 20.18 -3.60 -5.74
CA SER A 614 20.13 -3.71 -7.18
C SER A 614 21.54 -3.89 -7.78
N PRO A 615 21.75 -4.95 -8.58
CA PRO A 615 22.98 -5.11 -9.36
C PRO A 615 23.24 -3.92 -10.30
N ASP A 616 22.18 -3.31 -10.82
CA ASP A 616 22.27 -2.22 -11.79
C ASP A 616 22.76 -0.93 -11.11
N LEU A 617 22.23 -0.63 -9.90
CA LEU A 617 22.75 0.47 -9.07
C LEU A 617 24.19 0.22 -8.64
N THR A 618 24.56 -1.03 -8.41
CA THR A 618 25.94 -1.42 -8.09
C THR A 618 26.88 -1.17 -9.26
N ALA A 619 26.48 -1.57 -10.47
CA ALA A 619 27.24 -1.30 -11.68
C ALA A 619 27.38 0.21 -11.92
N TRP A 620 26.28 0.95 -11.82
CA TRP A 620 26.27 2.40 -11.95
C TRP A 620 27.18 3.08 -10.92
N ALA A 621 27.08 2.73 -9.65
CA ALA A 621 27.92 3.32 -8.61
C ALA A 621 29.40 3.10 -8.88
N LYS A 622 29.79 1.91 -9.35
CA LYS A 622 31.18 1.62 -9.75
C LYS A 622 31.63 2.47 -10.92
N VAL A 623 30.80 2.61 -11.96
CA VAL A 623 31.12 3.43 -13.14
C VAL A 623 31.26 4.92 -12.77
N CYS A 624 30.50 5.39 -11.78
CA CYS A 624 30.57 6.75 -11.23
C CYS A 624 31.73 6.98 -10.24
N GLY A 625 32.65 6.02 -10.07
CA GLY A 625 33.76 6.11 -9.11
C GLY A 625 33.32 6.03 -7.64
N GLY A 626 32.13 5.48 -7.40
CA GLY A 626 31.56 5.28 -6.07
C GLY A 626 32.28 4.22 -5.25
N ARG A 627 32.15 4.35 -3.94
CA ARG A 627 32.65 3.41 -2.93
C ARG A 627 31.52 2.44 -2.59
N VAL A 628 31.84 1.15 -2.46
CA VAL A 628 30.86 0.13 -2.06
C VAL A 628 31.18 -0.31 -0.65
N TRP A 629 30.25 -0.11 0.27
CA TRP A 629 30.33 -0.60 1.65
C TRP A 629 29.45 -1.82 1.79
N ARG A 630 29.93 -2.82 2.54
CA ARG A 630 29.16 -4.00 2.90
C ARG A 630 28.94 -4.04 4.39
N ILE A 631 27.71 -4.32 4.80
CA ILE A 631 27.34 -4.57 6.19
C ILE A 631 27.04 -6.06 6.42
N GLU A 632 27.78 -6.66 7.34
CA GLU A 632 27.59 -8.05 7.78
C GLU A 632 27.71 -8.11 9.32
N MET A 633 26.66 -8.57 10.00
CA MET A 633 26.64 -8.70 11.48
C MET A 633 27.10 -7.46 12.25
N GLY A 634 26.74 -6.25 11.78
CA GLY A 634 27.11 -4.98 12.43
C GLY A 634 28.52 -4.48 12.09
N GLU A 635 29.32 -5.22 11.30
CA GLU A 635 30.60 -4.76 10.80
C GLU A 635 30.43 -4.10 9.42
N LEU A 636 30.91 -2.87 9.27
CA LEU A 636 30.92 -2.15 7.99
C LEU A 636 32.32 -2.19 7.38
N THR A 637 32.41 -2.74 6.17
CA THR A 637 33.67 -2.88 5.44
C THR A 637 33.58 -2.27 4.04
N GLU A 638 34.66 -1.68 3.55
CA GLU A 638 34.73 -1.17 2.19
C GLU A 638 35.19 -2.30 1.25
N VAL A 639 34.38 -2.61 0.26
CA VAL A 639 34.72 -3.58 -0.78
C VAL A 639 35.77 -2.95 -1.68
N LYS A 640 36.96 -3.56 -1.74
CA LYS A 640 38.00 -3.13 -2.68
C LYS A 640 37.51 -3.43 -4.11
N ASN A 641 37.46 -2.38 -4.93
CA ASN A 641 37.07 -2.47 -6.34
C ASN A 641 38.00 -3.38 -7.15
#